data_AF-A0A075HFA7-F1
#
_entry.id   AF-A0A075HFA7-F1
#
_cell.length_a   1.000
_cell.length_b   1.000
_cell.length_c   1.000
_cell.angle_alpha   90.00
_cell.angle_beta   90.00
_cell.angle_gamma   90.00
#
_symmetry.space_group_name_H-M   'P 1'
#
loop_
_entity.id
_entity.type
_entity.pdbx_description
1 polymer ?
#
loop_
_entity_poly.entity_id
_entity_poly.type
_entity_poly.pdbx_seq_one_letter_code
_entity_poly.pdbx_strand_id
1 'polypeptide(L)'
;MSDMKFCLVFLAVIVLLSPLMLHTSFAEKGTFVDQVKFIQYLDENTALEEVRNGNLDIYFFRVSSDRIESSEAREGIQVFESTGGSYSMLVNPSVSESFNPFSITELRFALNYLIDRNLIVNELIGGYGNAMISNYGIFSADYLSIIEELESFHFKYNPALADEIISHELEEAGAEKIDGYWYYNGEQIEITFFIRSDDPVRKSIGGILSSELEKTGFKVNKDFGDLNKAFVVVYGSNPADQKWHLYTEGWGSSGFAKYDSVGLAQMYSPWFSNMPGNNDPTYWNYKNDYIDSITKKIYVSDFKSAEERSSLIKQATKEGVSESVRIFLASKTDQYVANDSIDGIINALGAGVPTRFTTMNAKSEDNSLVVGVKQIYQGAWNPISGFSDVYSNQIWLNLYDPGVFSHPFTGKIIPIRTDWQVENFGSDEKVIVPEDAILWNIDTQSWENVGAGSKATSKITFDLTLGNWHHGEAMDMNDILYSLYFLQEWGSEPQEGDNTYDSEYSPQAMQNAKTLVGIKQIDDDTVEVYVDYWHFDEAEIAAWAAPWSSMPWEIVAASEDAVLDGKVSFSRSGSVSKSVNWLSLIVPNDANMIKEQLAEFKEIKYIPPSLQDSEHGWQYFEQRYDAAIEWIDENGHAVISNGPFYLDNYSPESRTITINSFDSAGYPFDAGKWEEFEQIKFPKITNVEVPNVVDLKKELSVRVHTTDSSAIHYFISNSKGETVTSGVKSISNGLSEIGLTEKETLQLDVGANTLKVFASSEEALRPDVYETSFLVVEGQTELPTVPISEVESSSEGTSYTGIVLAIIGAIIVGIIVYIRRKRKRKS
;
A
#
# COMPACT_ATOMS: atom_id res chain seq x y z
N MET A 1 41.09 56.75 45.82
CA MET A 1 40.19 55.71 46.39
C MET A 1 38.74 55.77 45.86
N SER A 2 38.43 56.60 44.85
CA SER A 2 37.10 56.65 44.22
C SER A 2 37.04 55.85 42.90
N ASP A 3 38.11 55.87 42.10
CA ASP A 3 38.08 55.26 40.76
C ASP A 3 38.23 53.73 40.77
N MET A 4 38.85 53.16 41.81
CA MET A 4 39.02 51.70 41.94
C MET A 4 37.73 51.00 42.38
N LYS A 5 36.78 51.72 42.98
CA LYS A 5 35.45 51.19 43.34
C LYS A 5 34.49 51.20 42.15
N PHE A 6 34.65 52.14 41.22
CA PHE A 6 33.81 52.23 40.03
C PHE A 6 34.12 51.11 39.02
N CYS A 7 35.41 50.78 38.81
CA CYS A 7 35.80 49.65 37.96
C CYS A 7 35.41 48.27 38.52
N LEU A 8 35.41 48.09 39.85
CA LEU A 8 35.01 46.82 40.48
C LEU A 8 33.50 46.60 40.45
N VAL A 9 32.68 47.66 40.52
CA VAL A 9 31.23 47.56 40.34
C VAL A 9 30.86 47.32 38.88
N PHE A 10 31.59 47.92 37.92
CA PHE A 10 31.35 47.67 36.49
C PHE A 10 31.77 46.27 36.05
N LEU A 11 32.87 45.72 36.58
CA LEU A 11 33.27 44.32 36.33
C LEU A 11 32.33 43.31 37.01
N ALA A 12 31.84 43.61 38.22
CA ALA A 12 30.89 42.73 38.90
C ALA A 12 29.52 42.71 38.19
N VAL A 13 29.07 43.82 37.62
CA VAL A 13 27.82 43.89 36.83
C VAL A 13 27.96 43.17 35.48
N ILE A 14 29.12 43.21 34.82
CA ILE A 14 29.37 42.45 33.58
C ILE A 14 29.47 40.94 33.85
N VAL A 15 30.07 40.52 34.96
CA VAL A 15 30.17 39.08 35.33
C VAL A 15 28.84 38.53 35.89
N LEU A 16 28.00 39.36 36.52
CA LEU A 16 26.66 38.96 36.99
C LEU A 16 25.56 39.07 35.91
N LEU A 17 25.79 39.79 34.80
CA LEU A 17 24.89 39.83 33.63
C LEU A 17 25.24 38.79 32.54
N SER A 18 26.25 37.95 32.77
CA SER A 18 26.71 36.94 31.80
C SER A 18 25.97 35.58 31.78
N PRO A 19 24.83 35.33 32.46
CA PRO A 19 23.96 34.19 32.13
C PRO A 19 22.68 34.60 31.39
N LEU A 20 22.70 35.71 30.64
CA LEU A 20 21.64 36.11 29.70
C LEU A 20 22.12 36.08 28.24
N MET A 21 23.13 35.24 27.95
CA MET A 21 23.14 34.57 26.66
C MET A 21 22.03 33.54 26.75
N LEU A 22 20.86 33.86 26.19
CA LEU A 22 19.94 32.84 25.72
C LEU A 22 20.80 31.87 24.90
N HIS A 23 21.16 30.72 25.49
CA HIS A 23 21.22 29.52 24.68
C HIS A 23 19.80 29.37 24.16
N THR A 24 19.51 30.00 23.02
CA THR A 24 18.56 29.44 22.09
C THR A 24 19.18 28.09 21.73
N SER A 25 18.87 27.09 22.55
CA SER A 25 18.86 25.72 22.11
C SER A 25 17.83 25.75 20.98
N PHE A 26 18.30 25.96 19.75
CA PHE A 26 17.48 25.57 18.61
C PHE A 26 17.19 24.10 18.84
N ALA A 27 15.92 23.72 18.86
CA ALA A 27 15.56 22.31 18.87
C ALA A 27 16.33 21.64 17.70
N GLU A 28 16.93 20.48 17.96
CA GLU A 28 17.54 19.71 16.86
C GLU A 28 16.42 19.36 15.88
N LYS A 29 16.65 19.64 14.58
CA LYS A 29 15.62 19.46 13.57
C LYS A 29 15.34 17.98 13.37
N GLY A 30 14.05 17.62 13.28
CA GLY A 30 13.66 16.24 13.01
C GLY A 30 13.83 15.80 11.55
N THR A 31 14.19 16.72 10.67
CA THR A 31 14.35 16.48 9.23
C THR A 31 15.52 17.27 8.68
N PHE A 32 16.04 16.86 7.51
CA PHE A 32 17.12 17.58 6.83
C PHE A 32 16.66 18.83 6.07
N VAL A 33 15.35 18.99 5.86
CA VAL A 33 14.78 20.05 5.02
C VAL A 33 13.71 20.82 5.77
N ASP A 34 13.69 22.14 5.59
CA ASP A 34 12.81 23.05 6.33
C ASP A 34 11.40 23.07 5.76
N GLN A 35 11.27 22.72 4.47
CA GLN A 35 10.04 22.80 3.72
C GLN A 35 9.97 21.73 2.63
N VAL A 36 8.79 21.16 2.44
CA VAL A 36 8.45 20.34 1.27
C VAL A 36 7.24 20.94 0.57
N LYS A 37 7.37 21.19 -0.74
CA LYS A 37 6.32 21.73 -1.58
C LYS A 37 5.85 20.67 -2.58
N PHE A 38 4.62 20.21 -2.43
CA PHE A 38 3.95 19.33 -3.37
C PHE A 38 3.29 20.14 -4.49
N ILE A 39 3.55 19.76 -5.75
CA ILE A 39 3.00 20.43 -6.94
C ILE A 39 2.30 19.40 -7.82
N GLN A 40 1.06 19.68 -8.22
CA GLN A 40 0.31 18.77 -9.06
C GLN A 40 0.75 18.79 -10.53
N TYR A 41 1.04 17.61 -11.09
CA TYR A 41 1.27 17.38 -12.51
C TYR A 41 0.29 16.34 -13.06
N LEU A 42 -0.47 16.72 -14.08
CA LEU A 42 -1.43 15.82 -14.73
C LEU A 42 -0.78 14.96 -15.82
N ASP A 43 0.34 15.39 -16.39
CA ASP A 43 1.08 14.69 -17.43
C ASP A 43 2.42 14.18 -16.85
N GLU A 44 2.60 12.87 -16.85
CA GLU A 44 3.79 12.23 -16.24
C GLU A 44 5.08 12.56 -17.00
N ASN A 45 5.01 12.78 -18.32
CA ASN A 45 6.19 13.12 -19.11
C ASN A 45 6.71 14.52 -18.77
N THR A 46 5.80 15.48 -18.61
CA THR A 46 6.16 16.82 -18.15
C THR A 46 6.83 16.75 -16.79
N ALA A 47 6.24 16.02 -15.82
CA ALA A 47 6.84 15.86 -14.51
C ALA A 47 8.24 15.23 -14.56
N LEU A 48 8.44 14.19 -15.38
CA LEU A 48 9.75 13.58 -15.58
C LEU A 48 10.80 14.58 -16.10
N GLU A 49 10.46 15.41 -17.08
CA GLU A 49 11.38 16.43 -17.59
C GLU A 49 11.64 17.54 -16.57
N GLU A 50 10.66 17.93 -15.76
CA GLU A 50 10.87 18.88 -14.66
C GLU A 50 11.81 18.31 -13.58
N VAL A 51 11.73 17.01 -13.28
CA VAL A 51 12.70 16.32 -12.41
C VAL A 51 14.09 16.33 -13.05
N ARG A 52 14.22 15.94 -14.31
CA ARG A 52 15.51 15.91 -15.01
C ARG A 52 16.20 17.28 -15.06
N ASN A 53 15.41 18.34 -15.19
CA ASN A 53 15.92 19.71 -15.24
C ASN A 53 16.18 20.34 -13.86
N GLY A 54 15.86 19.65 -12.76
CA GLY A 54 16.04 20.13 -11.39
C GLY A 54 15.02 21.19 -10.95
N ASN A 55 13.88 21.30 -11.63
CA ASN A 55 12.76 22.13 -11.19
C ASN A 55 11.85 21.37 -10.20
N LEU A 56 11.82 20.04 -10.32
CA LEU A 56 11.33 19.12 -9.31
C LEU A 56 12.51 18.32 -8.77
N ASP A 57 12.51 18.08 -7.47
CA ASP A 57 13.51 17.23 -6.81
C ASP A 57 13.11 15.77 -6.92
N ILE A 58 11.82 15.47 -6.76
CA ILE A 58 11.27 14.11 -6.73
C ILE A 58 9.90 14.10 -7.40
N TYR A 59 9.53 12.99 -8.06
CA TYR A 59 8.17 12.77 -8.52
C TYR A 59 7.53 11.57 -7.79
N PHE A 60 6.48 11.84 -7.02
CA PHE A 60 5.73 10.87 -6.21
C PHE A 60 4.66 10.11 -7.01
N PHE A 61 4.86 9.99 -8.31
CA PHE A 61 4.03 9.14 -9.14
C PHE A 61 4.91 8.42 -10.15
N ARG A 62 4.40 7.29 -10.62
CA ARG A 62 5.11 6.46 -11.59
C ARG A 62 5.33 7.21 -12.92
N VAL A 63 6.47 6.94 -13.54
CA VAL A 63 6.77 7.34 -14.92
C VAL A 63 6.71 6.13 -15.84
N SER A 64 6.55 6.39 -17.14
CA SER A 64 6.50 5.33 -18.14
C SER A 64 7.90 4.77 -18.40
N SER A 65 8.01 3.44 -18.45
CA SER A 65 9.30 2.77 -18.51
C SER A 65 10.05 3.01 -19.81
N ASP A 66 9.34 3.12 -20.94
CA ASP A 66 9.87 3.48 -22.26
C ASP A 66 10.68 4.81 -22.25
N ARG A 67 10.44 5.67 -21.27
CA ARG A 67 11.13 6.97 -21.11
C ARG A 67 12.43 6.90 -20.35
N ILE A 68 12.72 5.76 -19.73
CA ILE A 68 13.89 5.57 -18.85
C ILE A 68 14.58 4.21 -19.11
N GLU A 69 14.46 3.66 -20.32
CA GLU A 69 15.10 2.38 -20.67
C GLU A 69 16.61 2.49 -20.87
N SER A 70 17.08 3.57 -21.51
CA SER A 70 18.49 3.74 -21.88
C SER A 70 19.29 4.50 -20.82
N SER A 71 20.61 4.31 -20.81
CA SER A 71 21.52 5.07 -19.95
C SER A 71 21.45 6.57 -20.20
N GLU A 72 21.30 6.99 -21.45
CA GLU A 72 21.16 8.41 -21.83
C GLU A 72 19.82 8.98 -21.35
N ALA A 73 18.75 8.19 -21.40
CA ALA A 73 17.44 8.59 -20.91
C ALA A 73 17.38 8.77 -19.39
N ARG A 74 18.35 8.20 -18.67
CA ARG A 74 18.53 8.34 -17.21
C ARG A 74 19.53 9.43 -16.80
N GLU A 75 20.11 10.16 -17.74
CA GLU A 75 21.03 11.25 -17.39
C GLU A 75 20.30 12.34 -16.58
N GLY A 76 20.84 12.70 -15.42
CA GLY A 76 20.28 13.73 -14.52
C GLY A 76 19.20 13.22 -13.55
N ILE A 77 18.88 11.92 -13.57
CA ILE A 77 17.85 11.33 -12.71
C ILE A 77 18.27 9.98 -12.12
N GLN A 78 17.82 9.75 -10.90
CA GLN A 78 17.81 8.47 -10.23
C GLN A 78 16.48 7.76 -10.52
N VAL A 79 16.52 6.43 -10.72
CA VAL A 79 15.33 5.61 -11.00
C VAL A 79 15.17 4.55 -9.92
N PHE A 80 13.96 4.45 -9.38
CA PHE A 80 13.60 3.55 -8.29
C PHE A 80 12.41 2.68 -8.68
N GLU A 81 12.43 1.40 -8.32
CA GLU A 81 11.36 0.44 -8.64
C GLU A 81 10.59 0.01 -7.39
N SER A 82 9.28 -0.10 -7.51
CA SER A 82 8.39 -0.61 -6.46
C SER A 82 7.38 -1.60 -7.02
N THR A 83 6.93 -2.53 -6.18
CA THR A 83 6.06 -3.64 -6.60
C THR A 83 4.71 -3.66 -5.88
N GLY A 84 4.32 -2.58 -5.21
CA GLY A 84 3.06 -2.50 -4.46
C GLY A 84 1.83 -2.10 -5.28
N GLY A 85 1.95 -1.97 -6.59
CA GLY A 85 0.84 -1.57 -7.45
C GLY A 85 0.20 -2.75 -8.20
N SER A 86 -1.12 -2.68 -8.46
CA SER A 86 -1.83 -3.68 -9.27
C SER A 86 -3.04 -3.10 -10.02
N TYR A 87 -3.58 -3.90 -10.94
CA TYR A 87 -4.86 -3.65 -11.61
C TYR A 87 -5.83 -4.79 -11.35
N SER A 88 -7.10 -4.45 -11.13
CA SER A 88 -8.21 -5.38 -11.05
C SER A 88 -9.39 -4.89 -11.88
N MET A 89 -10.41 -5.73 -11.98
CA MET A 89 -11.72 -5.37 -12.47
C MET A 89 -12.75 -5.72 -11.39
N LEU A 90 -13.59 -4.76 -11.03
CA LEU A 90 -14.74 -5.00 -10.17
C LEU A 90 -15.94 -5.35 -11.04
N VAL A 91 -16.66 -6.39 -10.66
CA VAL A 91 -17.84 -6.91 -11.34
C VAL A 91 -19.03 -6.72 -10.42
N ASN A 92 -20.15 -6.20 -10.92
CA ASN A 92 -21.37 -6.00 -10.15
C ASN A 92 -22.21 -7.29 -10.13
N PRO A 93 -22.33 -8.00 -8.99
CA PRO A 93 -23.07 -9.26 -8.92
C PRO A 93 -24.54 -9.06 -8.53
N SER A 94 -25.05 -7.83 -8.48
CA SER A 94 -26.38 -7.57 -7.91
C SER A 94 -27.49 -8.21 -8.72
N VAL A 95 -28.45 -8.81 -8.01
CA VAL A 95 -29.75 -9.18 -8.57
C VAL A 95 -30.63 -7.92 -8.58
N SER A 96 -31.14 -7.55 -9.75
CA SER A 96 -31.91 -6.32 -10.00
C SER A 96 -33.20 -6.60 -10.77
N GLU A 97 -34.03 -5.58 -10.99
CA GLU A 97 -35.23 -5.68 -11.82
C GLU A 97 -34.91 -5.96 -13.29
N SER A 98 -33.88 -5.32 -13.84
CA SER A 98 -33.30 -5.68 -15.14
C SER A 98 -32.36 -6.86 -14.99
N PHE A 99 -32.32 -7.74 -16.00
CA PHE A 99 -31.44 -8.90 -16.00
C PHE A 99 -29.97 -8.48 -16.00
N ASN A 100 -29.26 -8.83 -14.93
CA ASN A 100 -27.82 -8.67 -14.82
C ASN A 100 -27.15 -10.04 -15.09
N PRO A 101 -26.45 -10.24 -16.21
CA PRO A 101 -25.79 -11.52 -16.47
C PRO A 101 -24.73 -11.86 -15.41
N PHE A 102 -24.12 -10.85 -14.78
CA PHE A 102 -23.09 -11.06 -13.76
C PHE A 102 -23.64 -11.38 -12.37
N SER A 103 -24.97 -11.47 -12.19
CA SER A 103 -25.52 -12.11 -10.99
C SER A 103 -25.27 -13.62 -10.97
N ILE A 104 -24.93 -14.22 -12.11
CA ILE A 104 -24.54 -15.63 -12.24
C ILE A 104 -23.03 -15.75 -12.01
N THR A 105 -22.63 -16.59 -11.06
CA THR A 105 -21.22 -16.72 -10.64
C THR A 105 -20.35 -17.27 -11.77
N GLU A 106 -20.85 -18.24 -12.53
CA GLU A 106 -20.18 -18.90 -13.64
C GLU A 106 -19.85 -17.92 -14.77
N LEU A 107 -20.71 -16.93 -15.04
CA LEU A 107 -20.42 -15.85 -15.98
C LEU A 107 -19.29 -14.95 -15.49
N ARG A 108 -19.28 -14.60 -14.20
CA ARG A 108 -18.18 -13.82 -13.61
C ARG A 108 -16.87 -14.61 -13.69
N PHE A 109 -16.91 -15.88 -13.34
CA PHE A 109 -15.75 -16.78 -13.41
C PHE A 109 -15.20 -16.89 -14.84
N ALA A 110 -16.09 -17.00 -15.85
CA ALA A 110 -15.71 -17.08 -17.26
C ALA A 110 -14.93 -15.85 -17.76
N LEU A 111 -15.12 -14.68 -17.15
CA LEU A 111 -14.34 -13.47 -17.48
C LEU A 111 -12.83 -13.69 -17.31
N ASN A 112 -12.40 -14.57 -16.38
CA ASN A 112 -10.98 -14.90 -16.21
C ASN A 112 -10.34 -15.49 -17.49
N TYR A 113 -11.12 -16.18 -18.33
CA TYR A 113 -10.66 -16.74 -19.60
C TYR A 113 -10.78 -15.74 -20.78
N LEU A 114 -11.58 -14.67 -20.65
CA LEU A 114 -11.62 -13.56 -21.62
C LEU A 114 -10.48 -12.54 -21.41
N ILE A 115 -9.84 -12.54 -20.25
CA ILE A 115 -8.79 -11.58 -19.93
C ILE A 115 -7.42 -12.12 -20.36
N ASP A 116 -6.81 -11.46 -21.34
CA ASP A 116 -5.43 -11.72 -21.73
C ASP A 116 -4.44 -10.97 -20.83
N ARG A 117 -4.10 -11.58 -19.69
CA ARG A 117 -3.13 -11.02 -18.72
C ARG A 117 -1.73 -10.86 -19.32
N ASN A 118 -1.33 -11.72 -20.26
CA ASN A 118 -0.02 -11.61 -20.92
C ASN A 118 0.03 -10.41 -21.84
N LEU A 119 -1.04 -10.13 -22.59
CA LEU A 119 -1.16 -8.91 -23.37
C LEU A 119 -1.10 -7.68 -22.46
N ILE A 120 -1.80 -7.69 -21.32
CA ILE A 120 -1.75 -6.57 -20.37
C ILE A 120 -0.30 -6.33 -19.91
N VAL A 121 0.40 -7.38 -19.48
CA VAL A 121 1.77 -7.27 -18.97
C VAL A 121 2.75 -6.85 -20.07
N ASN A 122 2.76 -7.55 -21.20
CA ASN A 122 3.79 -7.36 -22.22
C ASN A 122 3.55 -6.10 -23.07
N GLU A 123 2.30 -5.84 -23.46
CA GLU A 123 1.97 -4.78 -24.43
C GLU A 123 1.50 -3.49 -23.76
N LEU A 124 0.72 -3.57 -22.66
CA LEU A 124 0.15 -2.36 -22.05
C LEU A 124 1.04 -1.75 -20.96
N ILE A 125 1.86 -2.54 -20.28
CA ILE A 125 2.84 -2.07 -19.28
C ILE A 125 4.29 -2.40 -19.64
N GLY A 126 4.55 -2.78 -20.90
CA GLY A 126 5.91 -2.92 -21.44
C GLY A 126 6.78 -3.98 -20.76
N GLY A 127 6.18 -5.00 -20.14
CA GLY A 127 6.88 -6.03 -19.37
C GLY A 127 7.20 -5.64 -17.92
N TYR A 128 6.82 -4.44 -17.46
CA TYR A 128 7.06 -3.96 -16.10
C TYR A 128 5.96 -4.41 -15.13
N GLY A 129 5.83 -5.71 -14.95
CA GLY A 129 4.80 -6.30 -14.10
C GLY A 129 4.69 -7.81 -14.29
N ASN A 130 3.72 -8.40 -13.61
CA ASN A 130 3.44 -9.83 -13.71
C ASN A 130 1.95 -10.08 -13.80
N ALA A 131 1.55 -11.19 -14.43
CA ALA A 131 0.16 -11.62 -14.42
C ALA A 131 -0.25 -11.89 -12.96
N MET A 132 -1.46 -11.45 -12.60
CA MET A 132 -1.97 -11.54 -11.23
C MET A 132 -3.38 -12.12 -11.24
N ILE A 133 -3.62 -13.14 -10.41
CA ILE A 133 -4.88 -13.89 -10.37
C ILE A 133 -5.67 -13.58 -9.09
N SER A 134 -4.98 -13.35 -7.96
CA SER A 134 -5.57 -12.96 -6.68
C SER A 134 -5.01 -11.63 -6.18
N ASN A 135 -5.42 -11.20 -4.99
CA ASN A 135 -4.90 -10.01 -4.31
C ASN A 135 -3.39 -10.07 -3.98
N TYR A 136 -2.80 -11.28 -3.96
CA TYR A 136 -1.39 -11.47 -3.70
C TYR A 136 -0.60 -11.54 -5.02
N GLY A 137 0.18 -10.49 -5.30
CA GLY A 137 1.17 -10.52 -6.39
C GLY A 137 2.41 -11.34 -6.01
N ILE A 138 3.25 -11.67 -7.00
CA ILE A 138 4.41 -12.57 -6.83
C ILE A 138 5.43 -12.14 -5.75
N PHE A 139 5.44 -10.84 -5.39
CA PHE A 139 6.33 -10.27 -4.39
C PHE A 139 5.67 -10.10 -3.01
N SER A 140 4.41 -10.52 -2.86
CA SER A 140 3.74 -10.53 -1.55
C SER A 140 4.34 -11.63 -0.67
N ALA A 141 4.53 -11.35 0.61
CA ALA A 141 5.12 -12.33 1.54
C ALA A 141 4.31 -13.65 1.60
N ASP A 142 2.99 -13.57 1.49
CA ASP A 142 2.09 -14.74 1.52
C ASP A 142 1.93 -15.44 0.16
N TYR A 143 2.48 -14.90 -0.94
CA TYR A 143 2.27 -15.46 -2.29
C TYR A 143 2.75 -16.91 -2.42
N LEU A 144 3.93 -17.21 -1.87
CA LEU A 144 4.51 -18.56 -1.94
C LEU A 144 3.63 -19.60 -1.24
N SER A 145 2.81 -19.18 -0.28
CA SER A 145 1.90 -20.10 0.39
C SER A 145 0.77 -20.56 -0.53
N ILE A 146 0.27 -19.71 -1.43
CA ILE A 146 -0.95 -19.95 -2.22
C ILE A 146 -0.70 -20.33 -3.70
N ILE A 147 0.56 -20.43 -4.12
CA ILE A 147 0.90 -20.58 -5.54
C ILE A 147 0.25 -21.82 -6.17
N GLU A 148 0.17 -22.93 -5.44
CA GLU A 148 -0.44 -24.18 -5.91
C GLU A 148 -1.94 -24.01 -6.16
N GLU A 149 -2.64 -23.30 -5.28
CA GLU A 149 -4.05 -22.98 -5.44
C GLU A 149 -4.30 -22.09 -6.67
N LEU A 150 -3.45 -21.08 -6.90
CA LEU A 150 -3.57 -20.19 -8.05
C LEU A 150 -3.34 -20.92 -9.38
N GLU A 151 -2.32 -21.77 -9.46
CA GLU A 151 -2.02 -22.56 -10.67
C GLU A 151 -3.14 -23.57 -11.00
N SER A 152 -3.87 -24.04 -9.99
CA SER A 152 -4.98 -25.01 -10.16
C SER A 152 -6.19 -24.46 -10.94
N PHE A 153 -6.36 -23.13 -11.00
CA PHE A 153 -7.42 -22.52 -11.82
C PHE A 153 -7.14 -22.60 -13.33
N HIS A 154 -5.88 -22.82 -13.71
CA HIS A 154 -5.43 -22.90 -15.10
C HIS A 154 -5.88 -21.70 -15.96
N PHE A 155 -5.98 -20.51 -15.36
CA PHE A 155 -6.37 -19.32 -16.07
C PHE A 155 -5.36 -18.95 -17.14
N LYS A 156 -5.79 -19.10 -18.39
CA LYS A 156 -5.10 -18.69 -19.60
C LYS A 156 -6.12 -18.06 -20.51
N TYR A 157 -5.70 -17.10 -21.32
CA TYR A 157 -6.57 -16.48 -22.31
C TYR A 157 -7.16 -17.57 -23.24
N ASN A 158 -8.46 -17.78 -23.13
CA ASN A 158 -9.20 -18.78 -23.87
C ASN A 158 -10.64 -18.30 -24.14
N PRO A 159 -10.84 -17.39 -25.11
CA PRO A 159 -12.16 -16.85 -25.43
C PRO A 159 -13.19 -17.90 -25.86
N ALA A 160 -12.74 -19.01 -26.44
CA ALA A 160 -13.64 -20.09 -26.85
C ALA A 160 -14.26 -20.78 -25.63
N LEU A 161 -13.46 -21.09 -24.61
CA LEU A 161 -13.96 -21.64 -23.35
C LEU A 161 -14.88 -20.64 -22.62
N ALA A 162 -14.51 -19.36 -22.63
CA ALA A 162 -15.37 -18.33 -22.03
C ALA A 162 -16.72 -18.22 -22.74
N ASP A 163 -16.75 -18.18 -24.08
CA ASP A 163 -17.99 -18.14 -24.86
C ASP A 163 -18.83 -19.42 -24.67
N GLU A 164 -18.20 -20.59 -24.50
CA GLU A 164 -18.89 -21.84 -24.16
C GLU A 164 -19.62 -21.73 -22.80
N ILE A 165 -18.91 -21.32 -21.75
CA ILE A 165 -19.50 -21.16 -20.41
C ILE A 165 -20.59 -20.09 -20.43
N ILE A 166 -20.29 -18.91 -20.98
CA ILE A 166 -21.25 -17.79 -21.04
C ILE A 166 -22.50 -18.20 -21.82
N SER A 167 -22.35 -18.88 -22.96
CA SER A 167 -23.50 -19.30 -23.78
C SER A 167 -24.35 -20.31 -23.03
N HIS A 168 -23.73 -21.31 -22.40
CA HIS A 168 -24.44 -22.34 -21.64
C HIS A 168 -25.30 -21.74 -20.53
N GLU A 169 -24.69 -20.91 -19.69
CA GLU A 169 -25.33 -20.33 -18.52
C GLU A 169 -26.40 -19.28 -18.89
N LEU A 170 -26.19 -18.51 -19.97
CA LEU A 170 -27.21 -17.59 -20.49
C LEU A 170 -28.43 -18.35 -21.04
N GLU A 171 -28.21 -19.44 -21.77
CA GLU A 171 -29.29 -20.30 -22.27
C GLU A 171 -30.06 -20.95 -21.10
N GLU A 172 -29.36 -21.44 -20.07
CA GLU A 172 -29.99 -21.97 -18.85
C GLU A 172 -30.82 -20.92 -18.10
N ALA A 173 -30.33 -19.67 -18.07
CA ALA A 173 -31.08 -18.55 -17.50
C ALA A 173 -32.32 -18.17 -18.33
N GLY A 174 -32.41 -18.62 -19.58
CA GLY A 174 -33.52 -18.34 -20.50
C GLY A 174 -33.26 -17.20 -21.50
N ALA A 175 -32.00 -16.81 -21.68
CA ALA A 175 -31.59 -15.91 -22.76
C ALA A 175 -31.46 -16.67 -24.10
N GLU A 176 -31.62 -15.95 -25.20
CA GLU A 176 -31.54 -16.50 -26.56
C GLU A 176 -30.52 -15.70 -27.39
N LYS A 177 -29.69 -16.40 -28.19
CA LYS A 177 -28.76 -15.76 -29.14
C LYS A 177 -29.45 -15.57 -30.49
N ILE A 178 -29.79 -14.34 -30.84
CA ILE A 178 -30.46 -13.96 -32.09
C ILE A 178 -29.51 -13.09 -32.92
N ASP A 179 -29.22 -13.50 -34.15
CA ASP A 179 -28.30 -12.82 -35.07
C ASP A 179 -26.92 -12.50 -34.45
N GLY A 180 -26.44 -13.39 -33.56
CA GLY A 180 -25.16 -13.26 -32.88
C GLY A 180 -25.20 -12.41 -31.59
N TYR A 181 -26.35 -11.88 -31.20
CA TYR A 181 -26.52 -11.08 -29.98
C TYR A 181 -27.40 -11.77 -28.96
N TRP A 182 -27.12 -11.56 -27.67
CA TRP A 182 -27.90 -12.12 -26.57
C TRP A 182 -29.12 -11.26 -26.24
N TYR A 183 -30.26 -11.91 -26.08
CA TYR A 183 -31.51 -11.31 -25.63
C TYR A 183 -32.06 -12.04 -24.42
N TYR A 184 -32.60 -11.30 -23.46
CA TYR A 184 -33.34 -11.84 -22.33
C TYR A 184 -34.73 -11.20 -22.28
N ASN A 185 -35.80 -11.99 -22.23
CA ASN A 185 -37.18 -11.50 -22.29
C ASN A 185 -37.47 -10.53 -23.47
N GLY A 186 -36.80 -10.72 -24.61
CA GLY A 186 -36.96 -9.89 -25.81
C GLY A 186 -36.15 -8.58 -25.81
N GLU A 187 -35.39 -8.29 -24.76
CA GLU A 187 -34.48 -7.14 -24.69
C GLU A 187 -33.03 -7.60 -24.87
N GLN A 188 -32.25 -6.83 -25.64
CA GLN A 188 -30.83 -7.15 -25.84
C GLN A 188 -30.07 -6.94 -24.52
N ILE A 189 -29.23 -7.90 -24.15
CA ILE A 189 -28.42 -7.80 -22.93
C ILE A 189 -27.34 -6.74 -23.13
N GLU A 190 -27.40 -5.66 -22.34
CA GLU A 190 -26.49 -4.53 -22.39
C GLU A 190 -25.60 -4.46 -21.13
N ILE A 191 -24.29 -4.41 -21.34
CA ILE A 191 -23.28 -4.27 -20.30
C ILE A 191 -22.76 -2.83 -20.27
N THR A 192 -23.06 -2.12 -19.20
CA THR A 192 -22.43 -0.81 -18.91
C THR A 192 -21.06 -1.02 -18.25
N PHE A 193 -19.99 -0.73 -18.98
CA PHE A 193 -18.62 -0.84 -18.51
C PHE A 193 -18.07 0.55 -18.17
N PHE A 194 -17.87 0.83 -16.88
CA PHE A 194 -17.18 2.04 -16.43
C PHE A 194 -15.67 1.90 -16.64
N ILE A 195 -15.08 2.77 -17.43
CA ILE A 195 -13.66 2.72 -17.82
C ILE A 195 -12.95 4.00 -17.36
N ARG A 196 -11.93 3.83 -16.51
CA ARG A 196 -11.05 4.93 -16.08
C ARG A 196 -10.26 5.45 -17.27
N SER A 197 -10.52 6.71 -17.61
CA SER A 197 -10.03 7.36 -18.83
C SER A 197 -8.82 8.28 -18.60
N ASP A 198 -8.62 8.67 -17.34
CA ASP A 198 -7.47 9.41 -16.81
C ASP A 198 -6.23 8.53 -16.59
N ASP A 199 -6.38 7.21 -16.75
CA ASP A 199 -5.30 6.22 -16.73
C ASP A 199 -5.25 5.49 -18.09
N PRO A 200 -4.20 5.74 -18.92
CA PRO A 200 -4.11 5.15 -20.26
C PRO A 200 -4.11 3.63 -20.29
N VAL A 201 -3.54 2.97 -19.27
CA VAL A 201 -3.47 1.51 -19.20
C VAL A 201 -4.86 0.95 -18.89
N ARG A 202 -5.54 1.48 -17.87
CA ARG A 202 -6.92 1.05 -17.54
C ARG A 202 -7.91 1.35 -18.66
N LYS A 203 -7.73 2.45 -19.39
CA LYS A 203 -8.51 2.75 -20.58
C LYS A 203 -8.34 1.68 -21.67
N SER A 204 -7.10 1.24 -21.89
CA SER A 204 -6.77 0.21 -22.89
C SER A 204 -7.32 -1.16 -22.48
N ILE A 205 -7.15 -1.55 -21.21
CA ILE A 205 -7.73 -2.78 -20.63
C ILE A 205 -9.24 -2.80 -20.87
N GLY A 206 -9.96 -1.73 -20.48
CA GLY A 206 -11.41 -1.65 -20.64
C GLY A 206 -11.84 -1.72 -22.11
N GLY A 207 -11.10 -1.08 -23.01
CA GLY A 207 -11.38 -1.13 -24.45
C GLY A 207 -11.22 -2.52 -25.08
N ILE A 208 -10.18 -3.26 -24.68
CA ILE A 208 -9.91 -4.62 -25.15
C ILE A 208 -11.01 -5.56 -24.66
N LEU A 209 -11.27 -5.58 -23.35
CA LEU A 209 -12.28 -6.47 -22.78
C LEU A 209 -13.69 -6.15 -23.28
N SER A 210 -14.03 -4.87 -23.48
CA SER A 210 -15.29 -4.52 -24.13
C SER A 210 -15.43 -5.12 -25.53
N SER A 211 -14.33 -5.16 -26.30
CA SER A 211 -14.33 -5.74 -27.64
C SER A 211 -14.50 -7.27 -27.59
N GLU A 212 -13.95 -7.94 -26.58
CA GLU A 212 -14.20 -9.37 -26.34
C GLU A 212 -15.66 -9.64 -25.96
N LEU A 213 -16.25 -8.84 -25.07
CA LEU A 213 -17.67 -8.96 -24.70
C LEU A 213 -18.61 -8.72 -25.89
N GLU A 214 -18.31 -7.73 -26.74
CA GLU A 214 -19.04 -7.47 -27.99
C GLU A 214 -18.98 -8.70 -28.93
N LYS A 215 -17.84 -9.40 -29.03
CA LYS A 215 -17.71 -10.63 -29.83
C LYS A 215 -18.49 -11.82 -29.27
N THR A 216 -18.62 -11.92 -27.94
CA THR A 216 -19.45 -12.94 -27.26
C THR A 216 -20.95 -12.72 -27.51
N GLY A 217 -21.36 -11.52 -27.95
CA GLY A 217 -22.73 -11.19 -28.34
C GLY A 217 -23.43 -10.19 -27.42
N PHE A 218 -22.73 -9.60 -26.45
CA PHE A 218 -23.30 -8.54 -25.62
C PHE A 218 -23.29 -7.19 -26.35
N LYS A 219 -24.25 -6.32 -26.03
CA LYS A 219 -24.12 -4.89 -26.31
C LYS A 219 -23.29 -4.27 -25.19
N VAL A 220 -22.26 -3.49 -25.51
CA VAL A 220 -21.43 -2.84 -24.48
C VAL A 220 -21.58 -1.32 -24.56
N ASN A 221 -21.97 -0.71 -23.45
CA ASN A 221 -21.97 0.73 -23.24
C ASN A 221 -20.72 1.13 -22.46
N LYS A 222 -19.78 1.83 -23.12
CA LYS A 222 -18.51 2.26 -22.52
C LYS A 222 -18.70 3.61 -21.84
N ASP A 223 -18.76 3.61 -20.52
CA ASP A 223 -18.84 4.84 -19.72
C ASP A 223 -17.45 5.31 -19.28
N PHE A 224 -16.92 6.34 -19.92
CA PHE A 224 -15.61 6.88 -19.57
C PHE A 224 -15.71 7.88 -18.39
N GLY A 225 -14.77 7.81 -17.45
CA GLY A 225 -14.72 8.69 -16.29
C GLY A 225 -13.35 8.78 -15.62
N ASP A 226 -13.22 9.68 -14.65
CA ASP A 226 -12.07 9.80 -13.76
C ASP A 226 -12.37 9.16 -12.38
N LEU A 227 -11.47 9.31 -11.39
CA LEU A 227 -11.74 8.76 -10.05
C LEU A 227 -12.99 9.39 -9.41
N ASN A 228 -13.21 10.69 -9.57
CA ASN A 228 -14.35 11.38 -8.95
C ASN A 228 -15.68 10.84 -9.47
N LYS A 229 -15.79 10.61 -10.78
CA LYS A 229 -16.98 9.98 -11.35
C LYS A 229 -17.09 8.51 -10.93
N ALA A 230 -15.99 7.76 -10.84
CA ALA A 230 -16.01 6.38 -10.37
C ALA A 230 -16.50 6.29 -8.92
N PHE A 231 -16.04 7.22 -8.09
CA PHE A 231 -16.55 7.42 -6.77
C PHE A 231 -18.07 7.55 -6.80
N VAL A 232 -18.65 8.50 -7.54
CA VAL A 232 -20.11 8.69 -7.57
C VAL A 232 -20.88 7.49 -8.17
N VAL A 233 -20.41 6.94 -9.28
CA VAL A 233 -21.16 5.94 -10.07
C VAL A 233 -20.95 4.53 -9.55
N VAL A 234 -19.71 4.13 -9.26
CA VAL A 234 -19.38 2.74 -8.90
C VAL A 234 -19.59 2.52 -7.41
N TYR A 235 -18.96 3.36 -6.59
CA TYR A 235 -18.92 3.19 -5.13
C TYR A 235 -20.02 3.97 -4.39
N GLY A 236 -20.61 4.99 -5.03
CA GLY A 236 -21.60 5.89 -4.43
C GLY A 236 -23.03 5.66 -4.94
N SER A 237 -23.30 4.51 -5.56
CA SER A 237 -24.64 4.16 -6.02
C SER A 237 -25.00 2.73 -5.66
N ASN A 238 -26.30 2.48 -5.53
CA ASN A 238 -26.81 1.13 -5.29
C ASN A 238 -26.47 0.24 -6.49
N PRO A 239 -25.72 -0.88 -6.31
CA PRO A 239 -25.39 -1.79 -7.40
C PRO A 239 -26.63 -2.30 -8.17
N ALA A 240 -27.77 -2.46 -7.49
CA ALA A 240 -29.02 -2.89 -8.11
C ALA A 240 -29.64 -1.85 -9.07
N ASP A 241 -29.19 -0.59 -9.05
CA ASP A 241 -29.58 0.43 -10.04
C ASP A 241 -28.97 0.16 -11.43
N GLN A 242 -28.00 -0.76 -11.54
CA GLN A 242 -27.34 -1.17 -12.79
C GLN A 242 -26.70 -0.01 -13.58
N LYS A 243 -26.26 1.04 -12.88
CA LYS A 243 -25.49 2.17 -13.47
C LYS A 243 -24.13 1.72 -14.00
N TRP A 244 -23.62 0.59 -13.53
CA TRP A 244 -22.39 -0.04 -13.96
C TRP A 244 -22.50 -1.56 -13.75
N HIS A 245 -21.82 -2.32 -14.61
CA HIS A 245 -21.69 -3.77 -14.52
C HIS A 245 -20.24 -4.17 -14.27
N LEU A 246 -19.30 -3.45 -14.91
CA LEU A 246 -17.86 -3.67 -14.82
C LEU A 246 -17.15 -2.34 -14.54
N TYR A 247 -16.04 -2.38 -13.80
CA TYR A 247 -15.21 -1.21 -13.50
C TYR A 247 -13.71 -1.56 -13.54
N THR A 248 -12.90 -0.75 -14.22
CA THR A 248 -11.43 -0.90 -14.21
C THR A 248 -10.78 -0.26 -12.98
N GLU A 249 -10.32 -1.10 -12.05
CA GLU A 249 -9.69 -0.71 -10.79
C GLU A 249 -8.16 -0.63 -10.91
N GLY A 250 -7.55 0.18 -10.05
CA GLY A 250 -6.11 0.24 -9.88
C GLY A 250 -5.79 0.47 -8.41
N TRP A 251 -4.80 -0.26 -7.90
CA TRP A 251 -4.39 -0.25 -6.51
C TRP A 251 -2.92 0.18 -6.38
N GLY A 252 -2.61 0.78 -5.24
CA GLY A 252 -1.25 1.08 -4.80
C GLY A 252 -1.17 0.87 -3.30
N SER A 253 -0.08 0.27 -2.84
CA SER A 253 0.18 0.08 -1.42
C SER A 253 0.88 1.29 -0.82
N SER A 254 0.58 1.64 0.44
CA SER A 254 1.32 2.62 1.24
C SER A 254 2.38 1.99 2.16
N GLY A 255 2.48 0.66 2.16
CA GLY A 255 3.42 -0.10 2.99
C GLY A 255 3.66 -1.51 2.44
N PHE A 256 4.40 -2.32 3.18
CA PHE A 256 4.63 -3.71 2.85
C PHE A 256 4.41 -4.54 4.12
N ALA A 257 3.67 -5.63 4.05
CA ALA A 257 3.31 -6.44 5.21
C ALA A 257 3.96 -7.83 5.12
N LYS A 258 4.56 -8.27 6.22
CA LYS A 258 5.08 -9.64 6.35
C LYS A 258 3.95 -10.66 6.46
N TYR A 259 2.97 -10.34 7.30
CA TYR A 259 1.80 -11.15 7.57
C TYR A 259 0.56 -10.31 7.25
N ASP A 260 0.06 -10.43 6.03
CA ASP A 260 -1.15 -9.70 5.65
C ASP A 260 -2.38 -10.27 6.37
N SER A 261 -3.03 -9.45 7.19
CA SER A 261 -4.29 -9.77 7.87
C SER A 261 -5.51 -9.09 7.23
N VAL A 262 -5.28 -8.12 6.33
CA VAL A 262 -6.30 -7.20 5.82
C VAL A 262 -6.67 -7.48 4.37
N GLY A 263 -5.69 -7.77 3.51
CA GLY A 263 -5.85 -7.75 2.06
C GLY A 263 -6.93 -8.69 1.53
N LEU A 264 -7.07 -9.90 2.11
CA LEU A 264 -8.14 -10.82 1.70
C LEU A 264 -9.53 -10.29 2.05
N ALA A 265 -9.70 -9.70 3.24
CA ALA A 265 -10.97 -9.10 3.64
C ALA A 265 -11.29 -7.90 2.75
N GLN A 266 -10.34 -6.98 2.62
CA GLN A 266 -10.47 -5.78 1.78
C GLN A 266 -10.84 -6.12 0.33
N MET A 267 -10.29 -7.20 -0.22
CA MET A 267 -10.44 -7.51 -1.65
C MET A 267 -11.60 -8.43 -1.97
N TYR A 268 -12.13 -9.20 -1.00
CA TYR A 268 -13.14 -10.22 -1.29
C TYR A 268 -14.31 -10.27 -0.31
N SER A 269 -14.19 -9.75 0.92
CA SER A 269 -15.21 -9.96 1.95
C SER A 269 -16.20 -8.80 2.05
N PRO A 270 -17.51 -9.10 2.00
CA PRO A 270 -18.56 -8.12 2.30
C PRO A 270 -18.33 -7.34 3.59
N TRP A 271 -17.96 -8.00 4.70
CA TRP A 271 -17.89 -7.36 6.01
C TRP A 271 -16.88 -6.20 6.08
N PHE A 272 -15.90 -6.14 5.18
CA PHE A 272 -14.90 -5.08 5.15
C PHE A 272 -15.40 -3.77 4.50
N SER A 273 -16.61 -3.78 3.93
CA SER A 273 -17.25 -2.61 3.30
C SER A 273 -16.57 -2.09 2.03
N ASN A 274 -15.81 -2.94 1.33
CA ASN A 274 -15.16 -2.62 0.05
C ASN A 274 -15.63 -3.50 -1.11
N MET A 275 -16.79 -4.15 -0.94
CA MET A 275 -17.48 -4.96 -1.95
C MET A 275 -18.74 -4.23 -2.46
N PRO A 276 -19.30 -4.58 -3.63
CA PRO A 276 -20.44 -3.85 -4.20
C PRO A 276 -21.58 -3.64 -3.19
N GLY A 277 -21.89 -2.38 -2.92
CA GLY A 277 -22.86 -1.93 -1.92
C GLY A 277 -22.23 -1.22 -0.70
N ASN A 278 -20.95 -1.48 -0.41
CA ASN A 278 -20.17 -0.88 0.69
C ASN A 278 -20.84 -0.98 2.08
N ASN A 279 -21.69 -1.99 2.29
CA ASN A 279 -22.52 -2.15 3.48
C ASN A 279 -23.45 -0.95 3.78
N ASP A 280 -23.76 -0.12 2.78
CA ASP A 280 -24.79 0.89 2.93
C ASP A 280 -26.15 0.18 3.16
N PRO A 281 -26.85 0.42 4.28
CA PRO A 281 -28.09 -0.29 4.62
C PRO A 281 -29.24 0.00 3.65
N THR A 282 -29.14 1.06 2.84
CA THR A 282 -30.14 1.42 1.83
C THR A 282 -29.89 0.74 0.49
N TYR A 283 -28.76 0.07 0.30
CA TYR A 283 -28.33 -0.54 -0.96
C TYR A 283 -28.51 -2.06 -0.98
N TRP A 284 -28.48 -2.62 -2.20
CA TRP A 284 -28.17 -4.03 -2.38
C TRP A 284 -26.69 -4.25 -2.04
N ASN A 285 -26.41 -5.25 -1.21
CA ASN A 285 -25.06 -5.58 -0.77
C ASN A 285 -24.71 -7.01 -1.16
N TYR A 286 -23.50 -7.19 -1.69
CA TYR A 286 -22.93 -8.52 -1.89
C TYR A 286 -22.80 -9.24 -0.54
N LYS A 287 -23.03 -10.56 -0.52
CA LYS A 287 -22.99 -11.38 0.69
C LYS A 287 -22.28 -12.70 0.41
N ASN A 288 -21.41 -13.11 1.31
CA ASN A 288 -20.76 -14.41 1.31
C ASN A 288 -20.30 -14.75 2.74
N ASP A 289 -21.13 -15.52 3.46
CA ASP A 289 -20.88 -15.86 4.86
C ASP A 289 -19.61 -16.70 5.06
N TYR A 290 -19.23 -17.51 4.05
CA TYR A 290 -18.05 -18.35 4.12
C TYR A 290 -16.77 -17.51 4.02
N ILE A 291 -16.66 -16.63 3.01
CA ILE A 291 -15.56 -15.67 2.89
C ILE A 291 -15.49 -14.77 4.13
N ASP A 292 -16.63 -14.26 4.60
CA ASP A 292 -16.66 -13.42 5.80
C ASP A 292 -16.11 -14.14 7.02
N SER A 293 -16.53 -15.38 7.25
CA SER A 293 -16.08 -16.20 8.38
C SER A 293 -14.57 -16.44 8.34
N ILE A 294 -14.03 -16.89 7.20
CA ILE A 294 -12.60 -17.22 7.09
C ILE A 294 -11.71 -15.98 7.10
N THR A 295 -12.13 -14.88 6.47
CA THR A 295 -11.33 -13.64 6.44
C THR A 295 -11.35 -12.92 7.78
N LYS A 296 -12.47 -12.96 8.54
CA LYS A 296 -12.48 -12.48 9.93
C LYS A 296 -11.49 -13.25 10.81
N LYS A 297 -11.42 -14.57 10.67
CA LYS A 297 -10.43 -15.38 11.41
C LYS A 297 -8.99 -14.97 11.11
N ILE A 298 -8.68 -14.70 9.85
CA ILE A 298 -7.36 -14.20 9.45
C ILE A 298 -7.12 -12.82 10.06
N TYR A 299 -8.11 -11.93 9.97
CA TYR A 299 -8.02 -10.55 10.45
C TYR A 299 -7.75 -10.47 11.96
N VAL A 300 -8.51 -11.20 12.79
CA VAL A 300 -8.35 -11.21 14.26
C VAL A 300 -7.38 -12.28 14.77
N SER A 301 -6.63 -12.93 13.88
CA SER A 301 -5.67 -13.99 14.25
C SER A 301 -6.28 -15.18 15.02
N ASP A 302 -7.50 -15.61 14.66
CA ASP A 302 -8.15 -16.81 15.17
C ASP A 302 -7.59 -18.08 14.47
N PHE A 303 -6.32 -18.35 14.74
CA PHE A 303 -5.59 -19.55 14.35
C PHE A 303 -4.53 -19.89 15.40
N LYS A 304 -4.05 -21.14 15.41
CA LYS A 304 -3.14 -21.67 16.44
C LYS A 304 -1.68 -21.77 15.98
N SER A 305 -1.43 -21.60 14.69
CA SER A 305 -0.08 -21.67 14.13
C SER A 305 0.02 -20.97 12.77
N ALA A 306 1.26 -20.75 12.32
CA ALA A 306 1.54 -20.21 10.99
C ALA A 306 1.01 -21.11 9.85
N GLU A 307 1.00 -22.43 10.05
CA GLU A 307 0.46 -23.40 9.10
C GLU A 307 -1.08 -23.31 9.01
N GLU A 308 -1.76 -23.12 10.14
CA GLU A 308 -3.21 -22.90 10.14
C GLU A 308 -3.57 -21.57 9.46
N ARG A 309 -2.82 -20.49 9.73
CA ARG A 309 -2.95 -19.21 9.01
C ARG A 309 -2.80 -19.41 7.51
N SER A 310 -1.74 -20.09 7.07
CA SER A 310 -1.49 -20.39 5.65
C SER A 310 -2.66 -21.16 5.02
N SER A 311 -3.20 -22.16 5.72
CA SER A 311 -4.38 -22.91 5.26
C SER A 311 -5.64 -22.04 5.12
N LEU A 312 -5.86 -21.09 6.03
CA LEU A 312 -6.98 -20.14 5.94
C LEU A 312 -6.81 -19.20 4.73
N ILE A 313 -5.60 -18.67 4.52
CA ILE A 313 -5.29 -17.80 3.37
C ILE A 313 -5.53 -18.52 2.05
N LYS A 314 -5.12 -19.79 1.93
CA LYS A 314 -5.39 -20.64 0.77
C LYS A 314 -6.88 -20.79 0.49
N GLN A 315 -7.66 -21.10 1.51
CA GLN A 315 -9.12 -21.26 1.40
C GLN A 315 -9.80 -19.95 0.98
N ALA A 316 -9.44 -18.84 1.63
CA ALA A 316 -9.99 -17.52 1.32
C ALA A 316 -9.64 -17.05 -0.08
N THR A 317 -8.39 -17.24 -0.51
CA THR A 317 -7.95 -16.93 -1.86
C THR A 317 -8.73 -17.73 -2.89
N LYS A 318 -8.85 -19.05 -2.68
CA LYS A 318 -9.58 -19.93 -3.61
C LYS A 318 -11.03 -19.49 -3.75
N GLU A 319 -11.70 -19.20 -2.64
CA GLU A 319 -13.09 -18.77 -2.65
C GLU A 319 -13.26 -17.41 -3.31
N GLY A 320 -12.46 -16.40 -2.93
CA GLY A 320 -12.54 -15.05 -3.52
C GLY A 320 -12.28 -15.02 -5.03
N VAL A 321 -11.31 -15.82 -5.50
CA VAL A 321 -11.04 -15.99 -6.93
C VAL A 321 -12.20 -16.72 -7.63
N SER A 322 -12.78 -17.74 -7.01
CA SER A 322 -13.93 -18.49 -7.57
C SER A 322 -15.18 -17.61 -7.70
N GLU A 323 -15.44 -16.76 -6.71
CA GLU A 323 -16.58 -15.82 -6.72
C GLU A 323 -16.44 -14.73 -7.79
N SER A 324 -15.19 -14.37 -8.16
CA SER A 324 -14.88 -13.47 -9.27
C SER A 324 -15.64 -12.13 -9.25
N VAL A 325 -16.01 -11.65 -8.05
CA VAL A 325 -16.58 -10.30 -7.88
C VAL A 325 -15.50 -9.24 -8.11
N ARG A 326 -14.25 -9.54 -7.72
CA ARG A 326 -13.07 -8.75 -8.05
C ARG A 326 -12.03 -9.64 -8.73
N ILE A 327 -11.70 -9.33 -9.98
CA ILE A 327 -10.79 -10.12 -10.81
C ILE A 327 -9.48 -9.37 -10.96
N PHE A 328 -8.38 -9.92 -10.44
CA PHE A 328 -7.06 -9.31 -10.61
C PHE A 328 -6.51 -9.57 -12.01
N LEU A 329 -5.73 -8.62 -12.51
CA LEU A 329 -5.25 -8.59 -13.90
C LEU A 329 -3.73 -8.66 -13.96
N ALA A 330 -3.06 -7.71 -13.32
CA ALA A 330 -1.60 -7.61 -13.31
C ALA A 330 -1.10 -6.89 -12.05
N SER A 331 0.01 -7.37 -11.50
CA SER A 331 0.85 -6.57 -10.60
C SER A 331 1.82 -5.74 -11.42
N LYS A 332 2.23 -4.58 -10.91
CA LYS A 332 3.05 -3.61 -11.61
C LYS A 332 4.40 -3.48 -10.94
N THR A 333 5.42 -3.22 -11.74
CA THR A 333 6.69 -2.68 -11.26
C THR A 333 6.68 -1.19 -11.58
N ASP A 334 6.16 -0.39 -10.66
CA ASP A 334 6.07 1.06 -10.83
C ASP A 334 7.48 1.67 -10.70
N GLN A 335 7.80 2.63 -11.58
CA GLN A 335 9.09 3.31 -11.61
C GLN A 335 8.94 4.77 -11.17
N TYR A 336 9.71 5.17 -10.16
CA TYR A 336 9.75 6.53 -9.62
C TYR A 336 11.08 7.19 -9.94
N VAL A 337 11.11 8.52 -9.96
CA VAL A 337 12.29 9.30 -10.29
C VAL A 337 12.56 10.41 -9.28
N ALA A 338 13.86 10.66 -9.04
CA ALA A 338 14.37 11.81 -8.32
C ALA A 338 15.51 12.44 -9.13
N ASN A 339 15.82 13.72 -8.89
CA ASN A 339 16.99 14.36 -9.50
C ASN A 339 18.27 13.75 -8.90
N ASP A 340 19.34 13.68 -9.71
CA ASP A 340 20.66 13.21 -9.25
C ASP A 340 21.27 14.08 -8.13
N SER A 341 20.81 15.32 -7.94
CA SER A 341 21.26 16.20 -6.86
C SER A 341 20.68 15.88 -5.48
N ILE A 342 19.70 14.97 -5.40
CA ILE A 342 18.98 14.66 -4.16
C ILE A 342 19.52 13.38 -3.56
N ASP A 343 20.07 13.48 -2.36
CA ASP A 343 20.55 12.33 -1.58
C ASP A 343 19.48 11.84 -0.59
N GLY A 344 19.66 10.64 -0.03
CA GLY A 344 18.83 10.14 1.07
C GLY A 344 17.44 9.63 0.66
N ILE A 345 17.22 9.31 -0.62
CA ILE A 345 15.95 8.73 -1.09
C ILE A 345 15.77 7.31 -0.54
N ILE A 346 14.64 7.05 0.10
CA ILE A 346 14.26 5.73 0.60
C ILE A 346 13.20 5.13 -0.32
N ASN A 347 13.48 3.97 -0.92
CA ASN A 347 12.54 3.32 -1.84
C ASN A 347 11.95 2.06 -1.21
N ALA A 348 10.84 2.21 -0.48
CA ALA A 348 10.18 1.09 0.18
C ALA A 348 9.60 0.10 -0.85
N LEU A 349 9.58 -1.20 -0.55
CA LEU A 349 9.15 -2.24 -1.49
C LEU A 349 7.70 -2.07 -1.98
N GLY A 350 6.79 -1.76 -1.04
CA GLY A 350 5.37 -1.56 -1.33
C GLY A 350 5.04 -0.16 -1.82
N ALA A 351 5.38 0.87 -1.05
CA ALA A 351 5.03 2.25 -1.37
C ALA A 351 5.88 2.88 -2.48
N GLY A 352 7.13 2.42 -2.63
CA GLY A 352 8.14 3.06 -3.45
C GLY A 352 8.72 4.31 -2.80
N VAL A 353 9.20 5.23 -3.63
CA VAL A 353 9.70 6.56 -3.23
C VAL A 353 8.66 7.38 -2.46
N PRO A 354 7.35 7.33 -2.75
CA PRO A 354 6.32 8.02 -1.93
C PRO A 354 6.12 7.49 -0.50
N THR A 355 7.02 6.65 0.01
CA THR A 355 6.99 6.22 1.41
C THR A 355 7.19 7.39 2.37
N ARG A 356 6.64 7.28 3.59
CA ARG A 356 6.78 8.28 4.66
C ARG A 356 8.24 8.63 4.96
N PHE A 357 9.14 7.68 4.81
CA PHE A 357 10.54 7.84 5.18
C PHE A 357 11.31 8.75 4.22
N THR A 358 10.89 8.89 2.96
CA THR A 358 11.65 9.62 1.95
C THR A 358 11.77 11.10 2.25
N THR A 359 10.65 11.80 2.49
CA THR A 359 10.67 13.25 2.74
C THR A 359 11.39 13.60 4.05
N MET A 360 11.29 12.70 5.05
CA MET A 360 11.92 12.86 6.35
C MET A 360 13.46 12.71 6.27
N ASN A 361 13.94 11.92 5.31
CA ASN A 361 15.35 11.55 5.18
C ASN A 361 16.09 12.21 4.00
N ALA A 362 15.37 12.65 2.97
CA ALA A 362 15.95 13.23 1.77
C ALA A 362 16.71 14.53 2.08
N LYS A 363 17.83 14.72 1.39
CA LYS A 363 18.77 15.82 1.57
C LYS A 363 18.82 16.65 0.30
N SER A 364 18.76 17.96 0.46
CA SER A 364 18.85 18.95 -0.63
C SER A 364 19.78 20.08 -0.21
N GLU A 365 20.57 20.63 -1.14
CA GLU A 365 21.47 21.75 -0.87
C GLU A 365 20.73 23.01 -0.41
N ASP A 366 19.48 23.18 -0.85
CA ASP A 366 18.65 24.34 -0.56
C ASP A 366 17.82 24.20 0.72
N ASN A 367 18.01 23.13 1.50
CA ASN A 367 17.20 22.77 2.68
C ASN A 367 15.69 22.78 2.39
N SER A 368 15.27 22.52 1.15
CA SER A 368 13.87 22.41 0.75
C SER A 368 13.71 21.36 -0.33
N LEU A 369 12.52 20.77 -0.42
CA LEU A 369 12.16 19.80 -1.46
C LEU A 369 10.96 20.28 -2.27
N VAL A 370 11.04 20.17 -3.58
CA VAL A 370 9.93 20.36 -4.51
C VAL A 370 9.53 19.01 -5.09
N VAL A 371 8.38 18.51 -4.64
CA VAL A 371 7.89 17.17 -4.99
C VAL A 371 6.72 17.29 -5.96
N GLY A 372 6.83 16.68 -7.14
CA GLY A 372 5.69 16.54 -8.04
C GLY A 372 4.76 15.42 -7.58
N VAL A 373 3.45 15.62 -7.66
CA VAL A 373 2.41 14.61 -7.36
C VAL A 373 1.37 14.58 -8.48
N LYS A 374 0.69 13.45 -8.69
CA LYS A 374 -0.38 13.35 -9.71
C LYS A 374 -1.61 14.18 -9.34
N GLN A 375 -1.96 14.19 -8.06
CA GLN A 375 -3.04 14.97 -7.45
C GLN A 375 -2.56 15.46 -6.09
N ILE A 376 -2.91 16.69 -5.72
CA ILE A 376 -2.68 17.19 -4.35
C ILE A 376 -3.85 16.88 -3.40
N TYR A 377 -5.03 16.55 -3.91
CA TYR A 377 -6.19 16.14 -3.12
C TYR A 377 -7.18 15.32 -3.96
N GLN A 378 -7.79 14.27 -3.40
CA GLN A 378 -8.97 13.58 -3.97
C GLN A 378 -9.91 13.04 -2.89
N GLY A 379 -9.37 12.36 -1.87
CA GLY A 379 -10.12 11.91 -0.70
C GLY A 379 -10.19 12.96 0.40
N ALA A 380 -11.05 12.71 1.38
CA ALA A 380 -11.20 13.58 2.53
C ALA A 380 -10.07 13.39 3.56
N TRP A 381 -9.67 14.48 4.21
CA TRP A 381 -8.62 14.48 5.22
C TRP A 381 -9.23 14.33 6.63
N ASN A 382 -9.59 13.10 6.99
CA ASN A 382 -9.97 12.71 8.35
C ASN A 382 -9.46 11.27 8.61
N PRO A 383 -8.92 10.96 9.80
CA PRO A 383 -8.30 9.65 10.06
C PRO A 383 -9.29 8.52 10.35
N ILE A 384 -10.60 8.81 10.46
CA ILE A 384 -11.62 7.81 10.80
C ILE A 384 -12.06 7.02 9.57
N SER A 385 -12.44 7.71 8.48
CA SER A 385 -12.81 7.09 7.20
C SER A 385 -12.51 8.00 6.01
N GLY A 386 -11.46 8.81 6.15
CA GLY A 386 -10.83 9.56 5.07
C GLY A 386 -9.63 8.82 4.47
N PHE A 387 -8.74 9.55 3.78
CA PHE A 387 -7.47 9.06 3.21
C PHE A 387 -7.56 7.78 2.37
N SER A 388 -8.73 7.50 1.79
CA SER A 388 -9.01 6.31 0.98
C SER A 388 -8.30 6.26 -0.38
N ASP A 389 -7.58 7.33 -0.75
CA ASP A 389 -6.81 7.42 -1.99
C ASP A 389 -5.31 7.58 -1.70
N VAL A 390 -4.48 7.07 -2.61
CA VAL A 390 -3.02 7.14 -2.46
C VAL A 390 -2.49 8.58 -2.47
N TYR A 391 -3.17 9.54 -3.10
CA TYR A 391 -2.65 10.88 -3.28
C TYR A 391 -2.71 11.70 -1.99
N SER A 392 -3.86 11.69 -1.30
CA SER A 392 -3.99 12.34 0.00
C SER A 392 -3.12 11.65 1.07
N ASN A 393 -3.09 10.31 1.06
CA ASN A 393 -2.34 9.52 2.04
C ASN A 393 -0.82 9.74 1.95
N GLN A 394 -0.26 9.86 0.74
CA GLN A 394 1.17 10.13 0.54
C GLN A 394 1.64 11.45 1.16
N ILE A 395 0.75 12.44 1.31
CA ILE A 395 1.06 13.72 1.95
C ILE A 395 0.83 13.62 3.47
N TRP A 396 -0.29 13.03 3.88
CA TRP A 396 -0.66 12.84 5.29
C TRP A 396 0.40 12.08 6.10
N LEU A 397 1.01 11.04 5.52
CA LEU A 397 2.02 10.24 6.21
C LEU A 397 3.31 11.01 6.59
N ASN A 398 3.51 12.22 6.07
CA ASN A 398 4.59 13.12 6.48
C ASN A 398 4.21 14.00 7.68
N LEU A 399 2.91 14.13 7.95
CA LEU A 399 2.35 14.96 9.01
C LEU A 399 2.15 14.18 10.31
N TYR A 400 2.14 12.84 10.24
CA TYR A 400 1.78 11.96 11.35
C TYR A 400 2.87 10.94 11.64
N ASP A 401 3.19 10.79 12.92
CA ASP A 401 3.97 9.68 13.45
C ASP A 401 3.04 8.66 14.13
N PRO A 402 2.99 7.41 13.63
CA PRO A 402 2.22 6.34 14.29
C PRO A 402 2.94 5.76 15.50
N GLY A 403 2.23 4.98 16.31
CA GLY A 403 2.86 4.19 17.38
C GLY A 403 3.83 3.16 16.82
N VAL A 404 3.36 2.40 15.83
CA VAL A 404 4.13 1.38 15.10
C VAL A 404 3.99 1.55 13.59
N PHE A 405 4.90 0.99 12.82
CA PHE A 405 4.78 0.97 11.36
C PHE A 405 5.42 -0.28 10.75
N SER A 406 5.08 -0.60 9.51
CA SER A 406 5.72 -1.72 8.81
C SER A 406 7.10 -1.33 8.28
N HIS A 407 8.10 -2.18 8.53
CA HIS A 407 9.44 -2.00 8.02
C HIS A 407 9.44 -1.98 6.48
N PRO A 408 10.08 -0.99 5.82
CA PRO A 408 9.90 -0.74 4.38
C PRO A 408 10.36 -1.88 3.45
N PHE A 409 11.20 -2.80 3.96
CA PHE A 409 11.78 -3.89 3.17
C PHE A 409 11.46 -5.30 3.68
N THR A 410 11.06 -5.44 4.95
CA THR A 410 10.76 -6.77 5.56
C THR A 410 9.30 -6.89 5.94
N GLY A 411 8.57 -5.78 5.99
CA GLY A 411 7.16 -5.73 6.34
C GLY A 411 6.83 -6.20 7.75
N LYS A 412 7.84 -6.48 8.58
CA LYS A 412 7.69 -6.71 10.01
C LYS A 412 7.33 -5.39 10.69
N ILE A 413 6.53 -5.48 11.74
CA ILE A 413 6.20 -4.32 12.56
C ILE A 413 7.46 -3.82 13.28
N ILE A 414 7.68 -2.51 13.22
CA ILE A 414 8.73 -1.79 13.95
C ILE A 414 8.15 -0.66 14.81
N PRO A 415 8.79 -0.36 15.95
CA PRO A 415 8.41 0.77 16.78
C PRO A 415 8.70 2.09 16.06
N ILE A 416 7.76 3.02 16.17
CA ILE A 416 7.98 4.43 15.82
C ILE A 416 7.85 5.25 17.11
N ARG A 417 6.64 5.47 17.63
CA ARG A 417 6.38 6.25 18.85
C ARG A 417 6.06 5.40 20.09
N THR A 418 6.23 4.09 20.00
CA THR A 418 6.04 3.17 21.13
C THR A 418 7.20 2.19 21.19
N ASP A 419 7.67 1.83 22.38
CA ASP A 419 8.36 0.56 22.63
C ASP A 419 7.40 -0.39 23.35
N TRP A 420 7.66 -1.70 23.32
CA TRP A 420 6.77 -2.69 23.92
C TRP A 420 7.48 -3.90 24.50
N GLN A 421 6.79 -4.52 25.46
CA GLN A 421 7.08 -5.85 25.97
C GLN A 421 5.79 -6.68 25.92
N VAL A 422 5.84 -7.84 25.27
CA VAL A 422 4.70 -8.75 25.13
C VAL A 422 4.84 -9.90 26.11
N GLU A 423 3.80 -10.13 26.92
CA GLU A 423 3.61 -11.34 27.69
C GLU A 423 2.46 -12.14 27.04
N ASN A 424 2.81 -13.25 26.39
CA ASN A 424 1.87 -14.13 25.69
C ASN A 424 2.19 -15.60 26.02
N PHE A 425 1.21 -16.33 26.55
CA PHE A 425 1.37 -17.74 26.92
C PHE A 425 0.67 -18.73 25.95
N GLY A 426 0.26 -18.27 24.77
CA GLY A 426 -0.49 -19.09 23.82
C GLY A 426 -1.94 -19.34 24.24
N SER A 427 -2.57 -20.36 23.66
CA SER A 427 -3.98 -20.68 23.93
C SER A 427 -4.24 -21.32 25.30
N ASP A 428 -3.20 -21.81 25.98
CA ASP A 428 -3.34 -22.75 27.09
C ASP A 428 -3.26 -22.06 28.46
N GLU A 429 -2.67 -20.88 28.53
CA GLU A 429 -2.53 -20.06 29.74
C GLU A 429 -2.98 -18.63 29.45
N LYS A 430 -3.70 -18.02 30.40
CA LYS A 430 -4.20 -16.64 30.29
C LYS A 430 -3.53 -15.74 31.32
N VAL A 431 -3.32 -14.48 30.95
CA VAL A 431 -2.85 -13.42 31.85
C VAL A 431 -4.00 -12.95 32.73
N ILE A 432 -3.75 -12.75 34.03
CA ILE A 432 -4.73 -12.13 34.94
C ILE A 432 -4.74 -10.63 34.67
N VAL A 433 -5.92 -10.08 34.39
CA VAL A 433 -6.10 -8.64 34.21
C VAL A 433 -6.26 -8.00 35.59
N PRO A 434 -5.55 -6.89 35.90
CA PRO A 434 -5.75 -6.15 37.14
C PRO A 434 -7.20 -5.69 37.30
N GLU A 435 -7.72 -5.76 38.53
CA GLU A 435 -9.12 -5.39 38.80
C GLU A 435 -9.42 -3.91 38.55
N ASP A 436 -8.38 -3.08 38.57
CA ASP A 436 -8.38 -1.64 38.33
C ASP A 436 -7.99 -1.25 36.90
N ALA A 437 -7.78 -2.22 35.99
CA ALA A 437 -7.79 -1.93 34.56
C ALA A 437 -9.19 -1.45 34.16
N ILE A 438 -9.26 -0.53 33.20
CA ILE A 438 -10.50 0.12 32.78
C ILE A 438 -10.92 -0.32 31.37
N LEU A 439 -12.22 -0.21 31.11
CA LEU A 439 -12.85 -0.44 29.81
C LEU A 439 -14.01 0.55 29.65
N TRP A 440 -14.23 1.06 28.44
CA TRP A 440 -15.36 1.95 28.18
C TRP A 440 -16.69 1.17 28.26
N ASN A 441 -17.63 1.69 29.04
CA ASN A 441 -19.00 1.19 29.09
C ASN A 441 -19.92 2.16 28.32
N ILE A 442 -20.45 1.67 27.21
CA ILE A 442 -21.28 2.43 26.26
C ILE A 442 -22.65 2.74 26.85
N ASP A 443 -23.20 1.88 27.71
CA ASP A 443 -24.52 2.09 28.31
C ASP A 443 -24.46 3.18 29.40
N THR A 444 -23.37 3.19 30.19
CA THR A 444 -23.18 4.17 31.27
C THR A 444 -22.43 5.42 30.81
N GLN A 445 -21.83 5.39 29.61
CA GLN A 445 -21.00 6.44 29.04
C GLN A 445 -19.87 6.85 30.01
N SER A 446 -19.17 5.85 30.56
CA SER A 446 -18.08 6.06 31.52
C SER A 446 -17.04 4.94 31.47
N TRP A 447 -15.82 5.22 31.98
CA TRP A 447 -14.80 4.21 32.19
C TRP A 447 -15.12 3.37 33.43
N GLU A 448 -15.18 2.06 33.27
CA GLU A 448 -15.46 1.13 34.35
C GLU A 448 -14.30 0.18 34.59
N ASN A 449 -14.06 -0.14 35.85
CA ASN A 449 -13.10 -1.17 36.24
C ASN A 449 -13.55 -2.54 35.72
N VAL A 450 -12.63 -3.25 35.07
CA VAL A 450 -12.85 -4.61 34.56
C VAL A 450 -13.21 -5.60 35.68
N GLY A 451 -12.69 -5.37 36.89
CA GLY A 451 -13.04 -6.13 38.08
C GLY A 451 -12.37 -7.49 38.22
N ALA A 452 -12.73 -8.20 39.29
CA ALA A 452 -12.04 -9.43 39.71
C ALA A 452 -12.25 -10.62 38.76
N GLY A 453 -11.16 -11.33 38.49
CA GLY A 453 -11.19 -12.61 37.76
C GLY A 453 -11.18 -12.51 36.25
N SER A 454 -11.06 -11.30 35.69
CA SER A 454 -10.87 -11.10 34.25
C SER A 454 -9.50 -11.61 33.78
N LYS A 455 -9.47 -12.08 32.54
CA LYS A 455 -8.32 -12.76 31.94
C LYS A 455 -8.22 -12.43 30.46
N ALA A 456 -6.99 -12.22 29.99
CA ALA A 456 -6.68 -11.95 28.60
C ALA A 456 -5.69 -13.00 28.04
N THR A 457 -5.65 -13.13 26.72
CA THR A 457 -4.67 -13.99 26.04
C THR A 457 -3.27 -13.39 26.07
N SER A 458 -3.16 -12.09 25.80
CA SER A 458 -1.89 -11.36 25.77
C SER A 458 -1.96 -10.09 26.63
N LYS A 459 -0.84 -9.75 27.26
CA LYS A 459 -0.59 -8.42 27.85
C LYS A 459 0.54 -7.76 27.07
N ILE A 460 0.36 -6.49 26.74
CA ILE A 460 1.41 -5.67 26.16
C ILE A 460 1.64 -4.49 27.10
N THR A 461 2.87 -4.31 27.55
CA THR A 461 3.30 -3.09 28.25
C THR A 461 3.96 -2.18 27.23
N PHE A 462 3.34 -1.04 26.96
CA PHE A 462 3.86 -0.02 26.04
C PHE A 462 4.52 1.11 26.82
N ASP A 463 5.66 1.55 26.32
CA ASP A 463 6.32 2.82 26.69
C ASP A 463 6.10 3.80 25.53
N LEU A 464 5.35 4.87 25.78
CA LEU A 464 4.89 5.82 24.77
C LEU A 464 5.85 7.00 24.65
N THR A 465 6.40 7.22 23.46
CA THR A 465 7.18 8.42 23.15
C THR A 465 6.23 9.58 22.80
N LEU A 466 5.64 10.18 23.83
CA LEU A 466 4.79 11.36 23.72
C LEU A 466 5.63 12.59 23.33
N GLY A 467 5.00 13.54 22.64
CA GLY A 467 5.64 14.78 22.20
C GLY A 467 4.61 15.90 22.11
N ASN A 468 4.84 16.89 21.24
CA ASN A 468 3.85 17.94 21.02
C ASN A 468 3.03 17.68 19.74
N TRP A 469 1.75 18.03 19.81
CA TRP A 469 0.93 18.25 18.64
C TRP A 469 1.37 19.51 17.89
N HIS A 470 1.06 19.61 16.59
CA HIS A 470 1.50 20.74 15.74
C HIS A 470 1.03 22.11 16.23
N HIS A 471 -0.11 22.19 16.92
CA HIS A 471 -0.58 23.44 17.56
C HIS A 471 0.11 23.78 18.89
N GLY A 472 1.17 23.05 19.26
CA GLY A 472 2.04 23.36 20.39
C GLY A 472 1.69 22.66 21.71
N GLU A 473 0.45 22.21 21.89
CA GLU A 473 0.04 21.46 23.09
C GLU A 473 0.74 20.10 23.19
N ALA A 474 1.07 19.68 24.41
CA ALA A 474 1.68 18.39 24.68
C ALA A 474 0.65 17.26 24.57
N MET A 475 1.09 16.13 24.04
CA MET A 475 0.34 14.87 24.09
C MET A 475 0.32 14.34 25.52
N ASP A 476 -0.80 13.76 25.93
CA ASP A 476 -0.95 13.09 27.23
C ASP A 476 -1.90 11.89 27.17
N MET A 477 -2.18 11.27 28.32
CA MET A 477 -3.02 10.08 28.37
C MET A 477 -4.48 10.35 27.98
N ASN A 478 -4.99 11.58 28.03
CA ASN A 478 -6.34 11.89 27.54
C ASN A 478 -6.42 11.67 26.01
N ASP A 479 -5.35 11.95 25.26
CA ASP A 479 -5.30 11.68 23.81
C ASP A 479 -5.41 10.18 23.52
N ILE A 480 -4.73 9.36 24.34
CA ILE A 480 -4.74 7.89 24.22
C ILE A 480 -6.10 7.31 24.62
N LEU A 481 -6.65 7.75 25.77
CA LEU A 481 -7.93 7.29 26.26
C LEU A 481 -9.08 7.71 25.34
N TYR A 482 -9.03 8.91 24.77
CA TYR A 482 -10.07 9.33 23.83
C TYR A 482 -10.04 8.50 22.53
N SER A 483 -8.86 8.18 22.01
CA SER A 483 -8.71 7.26 20.85
C SER A 483 -9.31 5.88 21.16
N LEU A 484 -9.05 5.36 22.37
CA LEU A 484 -9.62 4.09 22.82
C LEU A 484 -11.15 4.17 23.01
N TYR A 485 -11.65 5.23 23.62
CA TYR A 485 -13.09 5.51 23.72
C TYR A 485 -13.75 5.47 22.35
N PHE A 486 -13.21 6.22 21.40
CA PHE A 486 -13.77 6.31 20.06
C PHE A 486 -13.84 4.93 19.39
N LEU A 487 -12.77 4.13 19.50
CA LEU A 487 -12.76 2.74 19.02
C LEU A 487 -13.86 1.89 19.65
N GLN A 488 -14.08 2.00 20.96
CA GLN A 488 -15.06 1.20 21.68
C GLN A 488 -16.50 1.64 21.41
N GLU A 489 -16.76 2.94 21.37
CA GLU A 489 -18.08 3.52 21.09
C GLU A 489 -18.50 3.18 19.66
N TRP A 490 -17.71 3.62 18.67
CA TRP A 490 -18.03 3.45 17.25
C TRP A 490 -17.75 2.03 16.71
N GLY A 491 -17.01 1.21 17.45
CA GLY A 491 -16.78 -0.20 17.17
C GLY A 491 -17.76 -1.14 17.87
N SER A 492 -18.77 -0.62 18.55
CA SER A 492 -19.75 -1.47 19.23
C SER A 492 -20.82 -2.04 18.31
N GLU A 493 -21.55 -3.05 18.81
CA GLU A 493 -22.72 -3.54 18.09
C GLU A 493 -23.84 -2.48 18.19
N PRO A 494 -24.41 -2.02 17.05
CA PRO A 494 -25.40 -0.95 17.08
C PRO A 494 -26.59 -1.29 17.96
N GLN A 495 -26.88 -0.42 18.94
CA GLN A 495 -28.05 -0.52 19.78
C GLN A 495 -29.23 0.31 19.23
N GLU A 496 -30.45 0.05 19.70
CA GLU A 496 -31.61 0.85 19.30
C GLU A 496 -31.48 2.28 19.83
N GLY A 497 -31.33 3.26 18.92
CA GLY A 497 -31.14 4.68 19.27
C GLY A 497 -29.68 5.12 19.35
N ASP A 498 -28.74 4.22 19.07
CA ASP A 498 -27.32 4.53 18.92
C ASP A 498 -27.06 5.22 17.56
N ASN A 499 -26.39 6.38 17.61
CA ASN A 499 -26.03 7.17 16.43
C ASN A 499 -24.53 7.07 16.09
N THR A 500 -23.75 6.28 16.83
CA THR A 500 -22.29 6.10 16.67
C THR A 500 -21.96 4.91 15.76
N TYR A 501 -22.56 4.90 14.57
CA TYR A 501 -22.29 3.88 13.56
C TYR A 501 -21.93 4.50 12.21
N ASP A 502 -20.84 4.02 11.64
CA ASP A 502 -20.37 4.35 10.30
C ASP A 502 -20.13 3.05 9.50
N SER A 503 -20.71 2.96 8.30
CA SER A 503 -20.69 1.73 7.50
C SER A 503 -19.31 1.32 7.00
N GLU A 504 -18.33 2.23 6.96
CA GLU A 504 -16.96 1.93 6.54
C GLU A 504 -16.04 1.70 7.75
N TYR A 505 -16.17 2.50 8.82
CA TYR A 505 -15.35 2.37 10.03
C TYR A 505 -15.79 1.25 10.97
N SER A 506 -17.07 1.25 11.37
CA SER A 506 -17.57 0.44 12.49
C SER A 506 -17.38 -1.07 12.30
N PRO A 507 -17.56 -1.67 11.10
CA PRO A 507 -17.34 -3.11 10.92
C PRO A 507 -15.91 -3.56 11.23
N GLN A 508 -14.91 -2.74 10.90
CA GLN A 508 -13.48 -3.01 11.16
C GLN A 508 -13.15 -2.72 12.62
N ALA A 509 -13.58 -1.57 13.13
CA ALA A 509 -13.42 -1.16 14.52
C ALA A 509 -13.99 -2.21 15.50
N MET A 510 -15.13 -2.82 15.15
CA MET A 510 -15.77 -3.87 15.95
C MET A 510 -14.92 -5.13 16.10
N GLN A 511 -14.14 -5.50 15.08
CA GLN A 511 -13.24 -6.64 15.22
C GLN A 511 -12.13 -6.34 16.23
N ASN A 512 -11.60 -5.12 16.23
CA ASN A 512 -10.57 -4.68 17.17
C ASN A 512 -11.14 -4.53 18.59
N ALA A 513 -12.26 -3.81 18.74
CA ALA A 513 -12.90 -3.55 20.02
C ALA A 513 -13.28 -4.83 20.77
N LYS A 514 -13.75 -5.87 20.06
CA LYS A 514 -14.09 -7.18 20.64
C LYS A 514 -12.91 -7.92 21.28
N THR A 515 -11.68 -7.62 20.87
CA THR A 515 -10.49 -8.26 21.44
C THR A 515 -9.99 -7.55 22.69
N LEU A 516 -10.38 -6.29 22.92
CA LEU A 516 -9.90 -5.52 24.06
C LEU A 516 -10.55 -6.00 25.36
N VAL A 517 -9.72 -6.37 26.33
CA VAL A 517 -10.15 -6.81 27.66
C VAL A 517 -10.01 -5.69 28.70
N GLY A 518 -9.03 -4.80 28.53
CA GLY A 518 -8.86 -3.61 29.36
C GLY A 518 -7.55 -2.89 29.08
N ILE A 519 -7.46 -1.65 29.57
CA ILE A 519 -6.23 -0.84 29.59
C ILE A 519 -5.94 -0.41 31.03
N LYS A 520 -4.66 -0.31 31.38
CA LYS A 520 -4.23 0.23 32.67
C LYS A 520 -3.09 1.23 32.46
N GLN A 521 -3.33 2.48 32.83
CA GLN A 521 -2.27 3.46 32.94
C GLN A 521 -1.39 3.13 34.15
N ILE A 522 -0.07 3.09 33.94
CA ILE A 522 0.92 2.83 34.98
C ILE A 522 1.50 4.14 35.49
N ASP A 523 1.82 5.06 34.58
CA ASP A 523 2.31 6.41 34.83
C ASP A 523 1.99 7.31 33.60
N ASP A 524 2.73 8.41 33.41
CA ASP A 524 2.41 9.45 32.42
C ASP A 524 2.58 8.97 30.96
N ASP A 525 3.46 7.99 30.71
CA ASP A 525 3.80 7.48 29.37
C ASP A 525 3.79 5.95 29.26
N THR A 526 3.56 5.21 30.34
CA THR A 526 3.48 3.74 30.33
C THR A 526 2.04 3.24 30.49
N VAL A 527 1.63 2.33 29.60
CA VAL A 527 0.31 1.66 29.65
C VAL A 527 0.42 0.15 29.47
N GLU A 528 -0.40 -0.59 30.21
CA GLU A 528 -0.63 -2.02 29.98
C GLU A 528 -1.94 -2.20 29.22
N VAL A 529 -1.90 -2.87 28.07
CA VAL A 529 -3.07 -3.23 27.26
C VAL A 529 -3.25 -4.74 27.30
N TYR A 530 -4.49 -5.16 27.58
CA TYR A 530 -4.86 -6.57 27.69
C TYR A 530 -5.83 -6.93 26.57
N VAL A 531 -5.47 -7.94 25.78
CA VAL A 531 -6.26 -8.37 24.62
C VAL A 531 -6.45 -9.88 24.56
N ASP A 532 -7.63 -10.32 24.13
CA ASP A 532 -7.91 -11.69 23.69
C ASP A 532 -7.46 -11.87 22.22
N TYR A 533 -6.19 -11.56 21.95
CA TYR A 533 -5.54 -11.70 20.64
C TYR A 533 -4.20 -12.45 20.80
N TRP A 534 -3.92 -13.35 19.86
CA TRP A 534 -2.68 -14.14 19.81
C TRP A 534 -2.11 -14.14 18.41
N HIS A 535 -0.79 -14.02 18.29
CA HIS A 535 -0.06 -14.30 17.05
C HIS A 535 1.25 -15.00 17.38
N PHE A 536 1.81 -15.76 16.43
CA PHE A 536 3.11 -16.44 16.64
C PHE A 536 4.32 -15.48 16.54
N ASP A 537 4.08 -14.23 16.14
CA ASP A 537 5.04 -13.12 16.12
C ASP A 537 4.54 -12.05 17.09
N GLU A 538 5.35 -11.72 18.10
CA GLU A 538 5.00 -10.77 19.15
C GLU A 538 4.80 -9.34 18.61
N ALA A 539 5.48 -8.96 17.54
CA ALA A 539 5.35 -7.63 16.97
C ALA A 539 3.96 -7.41 16.33
N GLU A 540 3.32 -8.47 15.84
CA GLU A 540 1.93 -8.42 15.35
C GLU A 540 0.93 -8.25 16.51
N ILE A 541 1.21 -8.84 17.68
CA ILE A 541 0.41 -8.65 18.90
C ILE A 541 0.51 -7.20 19.38
N ALA A 542 1.74 -6.64 19.39
CA ALA A 542 1.97 -5.25 19.75
C ALA A 542 1.27 -4.30 18.76
N ALA A 543 1.37 -4.53 17.45
CA ALA A 543 0.67 -3.69 16.47
C ALA A 543 -0.84 -3.70 16.63
N TRP A 544 -1.43 -4.87 16.89
CA TRP A 544 -2.88 -5.01 17.06
C TRP A 544 -3.41 -4.19 18.25
N ALA A 545 -2.64 -4.11 19.33
CA ALA A 545 -3.04 -3.51 20.60
C ALA A 545 -2.44 -2.10 20.84
N ALA A 546 -1.69 -1.54 19.88
CA ALA A 546 -0.96 -0.29 20.06
C ALA A 546 -1.90 0.88 20.37
N PRO A 547 -1.85 1.46 21.58
CA PRO A 547 -2.72 2.56 21.96
C PRO A 547 -2.09 3.86 21.47
N TRP A 548 -2.61 4.42 20.38
CA TRP A 548 -2.06 5.63 19.78
C TRP A 548 -3.14 6.53 19.20
N SER A 549 -2.86 7.84 19.12
CA SER A 549 -3.73 8.80 18.44
C SER A 549 -2.98 9.48 17.29
N SER A 550 -3.71 9.72 16.20
CA SER A 550 -3.19 10.44 15.04
C SER A 550 -3.51 11.93 15.02
N MET A 551 -4.41 12.37 15.91
CA MET A 551 -4.85 13.75 16.05
C MET A 551 -5.18 14.08 17.51
N PRO A 552 -5.15 15.36 17.93
CA PRO A 552 -5.58 15.77 19.27
C PRO A 552 -7.04 15.38 19.54
N TRP A 553 -7.34 14.92 20.76
CA TRP A 553 -8.68 14.47 21.14
C TRP A 553 -9.77 15.54 20.89
N GLU A 554 -9.45 16.82 21.03
CA GLU A 554 -10.38 17.94 20.85
C GLU A 554 -10.85 18.10 19.40
N ILE A 555 -9.99 17.80 18.42
CA ILE A 555 -10.36 17.82 17.00
C ILE A 555 -11.25 16.62 16.68
N VAL A 556 -10.93 15.45 17.25
CA VAL A 556 -11.75 14.24 17.06
C VAL A 556 -13.12 14.42 17.72
N ALA A 557 -13.19 15.01 18.92
CA ALA A 557 -14.44 15.31 19.63
C ALA A 557 -15.33 16.31 18.90
N ALA A 558 -14.75 17.41 18.40
CA ALA A 558 -15.50 18.37 17.59
C ALA A 558 -15.99 17.75 16.27
N SER A 559 -15.22 16.83 15.69
CA SER A 559 -15.60 16.10 14.47
C SER A 559 -16.73 15.10 14.75
N GLU A 560 -16.63 14.35 15.84
CA GLU A 560 -17.67 13.42 16.31
C GLU A 560 -18.99 14.16 16.54
N ASP A 561 -18.97 15.26 17.28
CA ASP A 561 -20.15 16.08 17.55
C ASP A 561 -20.79 16.61 16.25
N ALA A 562 -19.99 17.09 15.29
CA ALA A 562 -20.50 17.52 13.98
C ALA A 562 -21.14 16.37 13.17
N VAL A 563 -20.65 15.13 13.32
CA VAL A 563 -21.24 13.95 12.68
C VAL A 563 -22.55 13.56 13.38
N LEU A 564 -22.59 13.58 14.72
CA LEU A 564 -23.78 13.28 15.51
C LEU A 564 -24.90 14.31 15.28
N ASP A 565 -24.55 15.58 15.08
CA ASP A 565 -25.47 16.65 14.66
C ASP A 565 -26.00 16.48 13.22
N GLY A 566 -25.47 15.54 12.46
CA GLY A 566 -25.84 15.32 11.06
C GLY A 566 -25.38 16.44 10.12
N LYS A 567 -24.32 17.18 10.47
CA LYS A 567 -23.74 18.23 9.61
C LYS A 567 -22.80 17.63 8.55
N VAL A 568 -22.09 16.56 8.90
CA VAL A 568 -21.08 15.87 8.08
C VAL A 568 -21.08 14.36 8.34
N SER A 569 -20.28 13.62 7.56
CA SER A 569 -20.03 12.18 7.76
C SER A 569 -18.53 11.89 7.72
N PHE A 570 -18.07 10.93 8.55
CA PHE A 570 -16.69 10.44 8.53
C PHE A 570 -16.37 9.70 7.25
N SER A 571 -17.27 8.81 6.82
CA SER A 571 -17.12 8.03 5.60
C SER A 571 -17.85 8.63 4.41
N ARG A 572 -17.43 8.13 3.25
CA ARG A 572 -17.99 8.51 1.97
C ARG A 572 -19.39 7.94 1.75
N SER A 573 -19.61 6.66 2.05
CA SER A 573 -20.94 6.04 2.02
C SER A 573 -21.91 6.74 2.99
N GLY A 574 -21.46 7.08 4.19
CA GLY A 574 -22.23 7.89 5.13
C GLY A 574 -22.59 9.27 4.57
N SER A 575 -21.68 9.93 3.84
CA SER A 575 -21.94 11.24 3.22
C SER A 575 -23.04 11.17 2.16
N VAL A 576 -23.05 10.10 1.35
CA VAL A 576 -24.04 9.87 0.30
C VAL A 576 -25.41 9.54 0.89
N SER A 577 -25.46 8.58 1.83
CA SER A 577 -26.72 8.13 2.45
C SER A 577 -27.40 9.25 3.23
N LYS A 578 -26.64 10.05 3.98
CA LYS A 578 -27.16 11.18 4.78
C LYS A 578 -27.30 12.48 3.98
N SER A 579 -26.82 12.53 2.73
CA SER A 579 -26.79 13.74 1.90
C SER A 579 -26.07 14.94 2.55
N VAL A 580 -24.92 14.66 3.18
CA VAL A 580 -24.06 15.63 3.88
C VAL A 580 -22.64 15.61 3.28
N ASN A 581 -21.78 16.54 3.67
CA ASN A 581 -20.39 16.53 3.20
C ASN A 581 -19.59 15.39 3.86
N TRP A 582 -18.65 14.82 3.10
CA TRP A 582 -17.62 13.93 3.63
C TRP A 582 -16.54 14.78 4.30
N LEU A 583 -16.42 14.68 5.64
CA LEU A 583 -15.62 15.58 6.46
C LEU A 583 -14.16 15.61 6.02
N SER A 584 -13.67 16.78 5.64
CA SER A 584 -12.27 16.96 5.25
C SER A 584 -11.64 18.14 5.98
N LEU A 585 -10.77 17.86 6.95
CA LEU A 585 -10.20 18.87 7.84
C LEU A 585 -9.26 19.86 7.15
N ILE A 586 -8.80 19.54 5.94
CA ILE A 586 -8.04 20.45 5.08
C ILE A 586 -8.92 21.49 4.37
N VAL A 587 -10.23 21.26 4.28
CA VAL A 587 -11.17 22.15 3.58
C VAL A 587 -11.58 23.29 4.52
N PRO A 588 -11.37 24.57 4.14
CA PRO A 588 -11.62 25.70 5.05
C PRO A 588 -13.05 25.80 5.58
N ASN A 589 -14.06 25.40 4.82
CA ASN A 589 -15.45 25.42 5.28
C ASN A 589 -15.69 24.38 6.39
N ASP A 590 -15.18 23.17 6.21
CA ASP A 590 -15.30 22.10 7.20
C ASP A 590 -14.47 22.45 8.45
N ALA A 591 -13.27 23.02 8.28
CA ALA A 591 -12.44 23.50 9.38
C ALA A 591 -13.11 24.61 10.20
N ASN A 592 -13.81 25.55 9.55
CA ASN A 592 -14.57 26.58 10.26
C ASN A 592 -15.75 25.99 11.05
N MET A 593 -16.41 24.95 10.53
CA MET A 593 -17.44 24.23 11.29
C MET A 593 -16.83 23.56 12.54
N ILE A 594 -15.67 22.92 12.43
CA ILE A 594 -14.95 22.36 13.59
C ILE A 594 -14.62 23.47 14.60
N LYS A 595 -14.17 24.63 14.13
CA LYS A 595 -13.92 25.80 14.99
C LYS A 595 -15.17 26.28 15.73
N GLU A 596 -16.33 26.29 15.07
CA GLU A 596 -17.61 26.65 15.70
C GLU A 596 -17.98 25.67 16.82
N GLN A 597 -17.80 24.36 16.60
CA GLN A 597 -18.02 23.34 17.64
C GLN A 597 -17.07 23.53 18.83
N LEU A 598 -15.78 23.79 18.58
CA LEU A 598 -14.80 24.07 19.64
C LEU A 598 -15.18 25.34 20.44
N ALA A 599 -15.66 26.39 19.78
CA ALA A 599 -16.12 27.60 20.44
C ALA A 599 -17.37 27.36 21.31
N GLU A 600 -18.30 26.53 20.83
CA GLU A 600 -19.46 26.10 21.60
C GLU A 600 -19.05 25.28 22.84
N PHE A 601 -18.13 24.32 22.68
CA PHE A 601 -17.58 23.55 23.79
C PHE A 601 -17.00 24.45 24.89
N LYS A 602 -16.29 25.51 24.51
CA LYS A 602 -15.80 26.52 25.47
C LYS A 602 -16.93 27.26 26.18
N GLU A 603 -17.94 27.72 25.44
CA GLU A 603 -19.06 28.49 26.01
C GLU A 603 -19.83 27.69 27.07
N ILE A 604 -20.12 26.42 26.77
CA ILE A 604 -20.91 25.54 27.64
C ILE A 604 -20.05 24.78 28.66
N LYS A 605 -18.73 24.94 28.60
CA LYS A 605 -17.74 24.20 29.40
C LYS A 605 -17.82 22.68 29.21
N TYR A 606 -17.91 22.26 27.97
CA TYR A 606 -18.03 20.87 27.59
C TYR A 606 -16.73 20.11 27.84
N ILE A 607 -16.86 18.99 28.57
CA ILE A 607 -15.83 17.96 28.73
C ILE A 607 -16.44 16.67 28.20
N PRO A 608 -15.85 16.02 27.17
CA PRO A 608 -16.35 14.75 26.66
C PRO A 608 -16.53 13.72 27.79
N PRO A 609 -17.59 12.89 27.76
CA PRO A 609 -17.83 11.87 28.78
C PRO A 609 -16.61 11.01 29.09
N SER A 610 -15.86 10.62 28.06
CA SER A 610 -14.63 9.83 28.17
C SER A 610 -13.47 10.53 28.88
N LEU A 611 -13.55 11.84 29.12
CA LEU A 611 -12.51 12.63 29.80
C LEU A 611 -13.01 13.28 31.11
N GLN A 612 -14.21 12.93 31.59
CA GLN A 612 -14.76 13.50 32.82
C GLN A 612 -13.98 13.11 34.08
N ASP A 613 -13.35 11.94 34.07
CA ASP A 613 -12.52 11.42 35.16
C ASP A 613 -11.05 11.86 35.05
N SER A 614 -10.72 12.75 34.11
CA SER A 614 -9.38 13.29 33.93
C SER A 614 -8.89 14.00 35.20
N GLU A 615 -7.59 13.87 35.50
CA GLU A 615 -6.97 14.57 36.63
C GLU A 615 -6.86 16.09 36.41
N HIS A 616 -7.11 16.54 35.18
CA HIS A 616 -7.02 17.94 34.78
C HIS A 616 -8.29 18.75 35.12
N GLY A 617 -8.10 20.01 35.51
CA GLY A 617 -9.20 20.96 35.68
C GLY A 617 -9.63 21.63 34.37
N TRP A 618 -10.76 22.34 34.38
CA TRP A 618 -11.32 23.04 33.20
C TRP A 618 -10.30 23.86 32.38
N GLN A 619 -9.32 24.48 33.03
CA GLN A 619 -8.30 25.29 32.34
C GLN A 619 -7.51 24.50 31.29
N TYR A 620 -7.28 23.20 31.52
CA TYR A 620 -6.64 22.32 30.54
C TYR A 620 -7.48 22.21 29.27
N PHE A 621 -8.77 21.88 29.40
CA PHE A 621 -9.69 21.75 28.28
C PHE A 621 -9.86 23.08 27.53
N GLU A 622 -10.01 24.18 28.27
CA GLU A 622 -10.09 25.53 27.69
C GLU A 622 -8.85 25.88 26.87
N GLN A 623 -7.65 25.54 27.35
CA GLN A 623 -6.39 25.76 26.64
C GLN A 623 -6.30 24.91 25.36
N ARG A 624 -6.65 23.63 25.42
CA ARG A 624 -6.68 22.73 24.25
C ARG A 624 -7.62 23.26 23.17
N TYR A 625 -8.83 23.68 23.55
CA TYR A 625 -9.78 24.31 22.62
C TYR A 625 -9.27 25.63 22.05
N ASP A 626 -8.64 26.49 22.88
CA ASP A 626 -8.04 27.74 22.40
C ASP A 626 -6.94 27.52 21.38
N ALA A 627 -6.01 26.59 21.64
CA ALA A 627 -4.92 26.26 20.73
C ALA A 627 -5.43 25.72 19.38
N ALA A 628 -6.46 24.86 19.40
CA ALA A 628 -7.09 24.35 18.20
C ALA A 628 -7.83 25.46 17.40
N ILE A 629 -8.53 26.37 18.07
CA ILE A 629 -9.19 27.52 17.42
C ILE A 629 -8.16 28.46 16.79
N GLU A 630 -7.09 28.80 17.52
CA GLU A 630 -6.00 29.65 17.04
C GLU A 630 -5.31 29.03 15.82
N TRP A 631 -5.03 27.73 15.86
CA TRP A 631 -4.49 26.99 14.71
C TRP A 631 -5.37 27.13 13.46
N ILE A 632 -6.69 26.95 13.60
CA ILE A 632 -7.62 27.06 12.47
C ILE A 632 -7.68 28.50 11.95
N ASP A 633 -7.66 29.50 12.83
CA ASP A 633 -7.68 30.90 12.43
C ASP A 633 -6.39 31.33 11.70
N GLU A 634 -5.24 30.79 12.10
CA GLU A 634 -3.94 31.09 11.50
C GLU A 634 -3.70 30.34 10.18
N ASN A 635 -4.06 29.07 10.11
CA ASN A 635 -3.71 28.18 8.99
C ASN A 635 -4.89 27.93 8.02
N GLY A 636 -6.12 28.25 8.43
CA GLY A 636 -7.33 28.08 7.61
C GLY A 636 -7.79 26.62 7.46
N HIS A 637 -7.23 25.69 8.25
CA HIS A 637 -7.58 24.27 8.25
C HIS A 637 -7.49 23.67 9.67
N ALA A 638 -8.14 22.52 9.90
CA ALA A 638 -8.15 21.80 11.17
C ALA A 638 -7.21 20.58 11.21
N VAL A 639 -6.26 20.49 10.26
CA VAL A 639 -5.26 19.42 10.23
C VAL A 639 -4.19 19.69 11.29
N ILE A 640 -4.20 18.90 12.37
CA ILE A 640 -3.21 18.92 13.46
C ILE A 640 -2.79 17.49 13.75
N SER A 641 -1.48 17.21 13.80
CA SER A 641 -0.93 15.89 14.13
C SER A 641 0.42 16.04 14.84
N ASN A 642 1.26 15.01 14.85
CA ASN A 642 2.45 14.89 15.72
C ASN A 642 3.74 14.51 14.96
N GLY A 643 3.69 14.49 13.63
CA GLY A 643 4.82 14.13 12.78
C GLY A 643 5.84 15.25 12.60
N PRO A 644 6.93 14.95 11.86
CA PRO A 644 8.09 15.85 11.69
C PRO A 644 7.81 17.08 10.82
N PHE A 645 6.69 17.08 10.10
CA PHE A 645 6.21 18.22 9.34
C PHE A 645 4.78 18.57 9.76
N TYR A 646 4.42 19.85 9.69
CA TYR A 646 3.03 20.29 9.78
C TYR A 646 2.54 20.84 8.44
N LEU A 647 1.23 20.83 8.23
CA LEU A 647 0.62 21.43 7.06
C LEU A 647 0.66 22.96 7.21
N ASP A 648 1.41 23.62 6.33
CA ASP A 648 1.57 25.09 6.33
C ASP A 648 0.55 25.76 5.42
N ASN A 649 0.32 25.17 4.24
CA ASN A 649 -0.60 25.77 3.27
C ASN A 649 -1.21 24.74 2.32
N TYR A 650 -2.51 24.92 2.05
CA TYR A 650 -3.27 24.20 1.05
C TYR A 650 -3.86 25.18 0.03
N SER A 651 -3.39 25.11 -1.22
CA SER A 651 -3.85 26.00 -2.28
C SER A 651 -4.33 25.20 -3.50
N PRO A 652 -5.64 24.89 -3.57
CA PRO A 652 -6.25 24.24 -4.74
C PRO A 652 -6.07 25.03 -6.04
N GLU A 653 -6.11 26.37 -5.96
CA GLU A 653 -6.04 27.25 -7.13
C GLU A 653 -4.67 27.16 -7.81
N SER A 654 -3.59 27.14 -7.03
CA SER A 654 -2.23 26.90 -7.55
C SER A 654 -1.88 25.42 -7.67
N ARG A 655 -2.76 24.52 -7.23
CA ARG A 655 -2.55 23.06 -7.16
C ARG A 655 -1.29 22.68 -6.39
N THR A 656 -1.10 23.29 -5.23
CA THR A 656 0.05 23.05 -4.37
C THR A 656 -0.34 22.82 -2.92
N ILE A 657 0.42 21.96 -2.24
CA ILE A 657 0.44 21.83 -0.78
C ILE A 657 1.87 22.11 -0.31
N THR A 658 2.01 22.85 0.79
CA THR A 658 3.29 23.08 1.44
C THR A 658 3.22 22.56 2.86
N ILE A 659 4.25 21.80 3.25
CA ILE A 659 4.46 21.34 4.62
C ILE A 659 5.82 21.89 5.09
N ASN A 660 5.89 22.32 6.34
CA ASN A 660 7.11 22.86 6.94
C ASN A 660 7.58 21.98 8.09
N SER A 661 8.89 21.92 8.33
CA SER A 661 9.42 21.10 9.42
C SER A 661 8.94 21.62 10.77
N PHE A 662 8.55 20.69 11.64
CA PHE A 662 8.12 20.97 13.00
C PHE A 662 9.32 20.95 13.94
N ASP A 663 10.07 22.06 13.96
CA ASP A 663 11.27 22.24 14.77
C ASP A 663 10.94 22.58 16.24
N SER A 664 10.12 21.75 16.88
CA SER A 664 9.76 21.88 18.29
C SER A 664 10.73 21.10 19.18
N ALA A 665 11.05 21.63 20.36
CA ALA A 665 11.81 20.90 21.37
C ALA A 665 11.08 19.62 21.86
N GLY A 666 9.78 19.46 21.54
CA GLY A 666 8.98 18.29 21.86
C GLY A 666 8.88 17.24 20.74
N TYR A 667 9.58 17.38 19.60
CA TYR A 667 9.66 16.32 18.59
C TYR A 667 10.79 15.33 18.96
N PRO A 668 10.55 13.99 18.96
CA PRO A 668 11.48 13.05 19.61
C PRO A 668 12.58 12.47 18.72
N PHE A 669 12.60 12.76 17.42
CA PHE A 669 13.60 12.20 16.51
C PHE A 669 14.45 13.28 15.87
N ASP A 670 15.74 12.99 15.71
CA ASP A 670 16.67 13.83 14.98
C ASP A 670 16.63 13.53 13.47
N ALA A 671 17.03 14.51 12.67
CA ALA A 671 17.29 14.32 11.26
C ALA A 671 18.28 13.14 11.04
N GLY A 672 17.95 12.27 10.09
CA GLY A 672 18.75 11.08 9.78
C GLY A 672 18.41 9.83 10.59
N LYS A 673 17.36 9.89 11.43
CA LYS A 673 16.80 8.70 12.12
C LYS A 673 16.57 7.51 11.16
N TRP A 674 16.25 7.77 9.90
CA TRP A 674 15.86 6.75 8.91
C TRP A 674 16.94 6.42 7.88
N GLU A 675 18.19 6.90 8.04
CA GLU A 675 19.28 6.67 7.07
C GLU A 675 19.59 5.18 6.84
N GLU A 676 19.28 4.32 7.81
CA GLU A 676 19.47 2.87 7.70
C GLU A 676 18.67 2.24 6.52
N PHE A 677 17.62 2.91 6.07
CA PHE A 677 16.78 2.48 4.96
C PHE A 677 17.25 2.97 3.58
N GLU A 678 18.32 3.76 3.49
CA GLU A 678 18.86 4.25 2.21
C GLU A 678 19.57 3.13 1.41
N GLN A 679 20.25 2.20 2.09
CA GLN A 679 21.20 1.27 1.48
C GLN A 679 20.85 -0.19 1.77
N ILE A 680 19.74 -0.67 1.19
CA ILE A 680 19.29 -2.06 1.35
C ILE A 680 19.83 -2.96 0.25
N LYS A 681 20.28 -4.15 0.66
CA LYS A 681 20.75 -5.21 -0.25
C LYS A 681 19.63 -6.19 -0.53
N PHE A 682 19.29 -6.33 -1.79
CA PHE A 682 18.32 -7.31 -2.24
C PHE A 682 18.99 -8.65 -2.54
N PRO A 683 18.35 -9.78 -2.22
CA PRO A 683 18.83 -11.09 -2.63
C PRO A 683 18.93 -11.14 -4.15
N LYS A 684 19.95 -11.83 -4.66
CA LYS A 684 20.13 -11.99 -6.11
C LYS A 684 20.60 -13.40 -6.45
N ILE A 685 20.02 -14.00 -7.48
CA ILE A 685 20.48 -15.22 -8.12
C ILE A 685 21.49 -14.82 -9.20
N THR A 686 22.72 -15.28 -9.04
CA THR A 686 23.81 -14.94 -9.98
C THR A 686 24.03 -16.02 -11.03
N ASN A 687 23.71 -17.28 -10.72
CA ASN A 687 23.81 -18.40 -11.66
C ASN A 687 23.01 -19.62 -11.17
N VAL A 688 22.44 -20.40 -12.10
CA VAL A 688 21.78 -21.68 -11.82
C VAL A 688 22.32 -22.76 -12.76
N GLU A 689 22.98 -23.77 -12.20
CA GLU A 689 23.57 -24.89 -12.93
C GLU A 689 22.56 -26.04 -13.07
N VAL A 690 21.64 -25.94 -14.04
CA VAL A 690 20.72 -27.04 -14.38
C VAL A 690 21.11 -27.72 -15.69
N PRO A 691 21.15 -29.06 -15.77
CA PRO A 691 21.36 -29.78 -17.03
C PRO A 691 20.20 -29.57 -18.01
N ASN A 692 20.50 -29.34 -19.29
CA ASN A 692 19.47 -29.24 -20.34
C ASN A 692 18.69 -30.54 -20.56
N VAL A 693 19.30 -31.69 -20.22
CA VAL A 693 18.72 -33.02 -20.37
C VAL A 693 18.94 -33.81 -19.09
N VAL A 694 17.87 -34.38 -18.53
CA VAL A 694 17.83 -35.17 -17.29
C VAL A 694 17.29 -36.57 -17.61
N ASP A 695 17.94 -37.60 -17.08
CA ASP A 695 17.51 -38.99 -17.23
C ASP A 695 16.51 -39.32 -16.11
N LEU A 696 15.33 -39.83 -16.49
CA LEU A 696 14.19 -40.12 -15.59
C LEU A 696 14.56 -41.04 -14.40
N LYS A 697 15.66 -41.81 -14.53
CA LYS A 697 16.15 -42.79 -13.53
C LYS A 697 17.49 -42.40 -12.90
N LYS A 698 17.86 -41.11 -12.91
CA LYS A 698 19.07 -40.63 -12.26
C LYS A 698 18.75 -39.47 -11.35
N GLU A 699 19.51 -39.39 -10.26
CA GLU A 699 19.50 -38.23 -9.39
C GLU A 699 19.87 -36.96 -10.17
N LEU A 700 19.17 -35.87 -9.87
CA LEU A 700 19.43 -34.54 -10.42
C LEU A 700 19.97 -33.66 -9.28
N SER A 701 21.10 -33.00 -9.53
CA SER A 701 21.63 -31.95 -8.67
C SER A 701 21.69 -30.65 -9.45
N VAL A 702 21.12 -29.60 -8.87
CA VAL A 702 21.13 -28.23 -9.40
C VAL A 702 21.80 -27.33 -8.38
N ARG A 703 22.87 -26.66 -8.78
CA ARG A 703 23.54 -25.66 -7.92
C ARG A 703 23.02 -24.27 -8.22
N VAL A 704 22.74 -23.52 -7.16
CA VAL A 704 22.24 -22.15 -7.23
C VAL A 704 23.23 -21.23 -6.53
N HIS A 705 23.75 -20.26 -7.28
CA HIS A 705 24.65 -19.22 -6.78
C HIS A 705 23.87 -17.94 -6.55
N THR A 706 24.15 -17.28 -5.44
CA THR A 706 23.41 -16.11 -4.94
C THR A 706 24.31 -15.10 -4.24
N THR A 707 23.84 -13.87 -4.11
CA THR A 707 24.41 -12.84 -3.23
C THR A 707 23.30 -12.24 -2.36
N ASP A 708 23.64 -11.82 -1.15
CA ASP A 708 22.72 -11.13 -0.22
C ASP A 708 21.42 -11.92 0.08
N SER A 709 21.52 -13.25 0.06
CA SER A 709 20.41 -14.19 0.23
C SER A 709 20.65 -15.14 1.41
N SER A 710 19.59 -15.44 2.16
CA SER A 710 19.58 -16.38 3.30
C SER A 710 19.05 -17.78 2.94
N ALA A 711 18.08 -17.87 2.01
CA ALA A 711 17.49 -19.13 1.58
C ALA A 711 17.03 -19.10 0.11
N ILE A 712 16.94 -20.28 -0.51
CA ILE A 712 16.25 -20.50 -1.77
C ILE A 712 14.98 -21.32 -1.59
N HIS A 713 13.91 -20.95 -2.29
CA HIS A 713 12.72 -21.76 -2.48
C HIS A 713 12.74 -22.27 -3.92
N TYR A 714 12.47 -23.55 -4.15
CA TYR A 714 12.44 -24.12 -5.49
C TYR A 714 11.14 -24.88 -5.77
N PHE A 715 10.74 -24.88 -7.04
CA PHE A 715 9.60 -25.62 -7.57
C PHE A 715 10.02 -26.29 -8.86
N ILE A 716 9.72 -27.57 -9.00
CA ILE A 716 9.88 -28.31 -10.24
C ILE A 716 8.53 -28.83 -10.66
N SER A 717 8.13 -28.48 -11.87
CA SER A 717 6.80 -28.81 -12.41
C SER A 717 6.93 -29.57 -13.72
N ASN A 718 5.96 -30.45 -13.96
CA ASN A 718 5.91 -31.26 -15.16
C ASN A 718 5.37 -30.47 -16.38
N SER A 719 5.24 -31.16 -17.51
CA SER A 719 4.78 -30.56 -18.78
C SER A 719 3.36 -30.00 -18.74
N LYS A 720 2.56 -30.41 -17.74
CA LYS A 720 1.20 -29.95 -17.49
C LYS A 720 1.14 -28.79 -16.49
N GLY A 721 2.27 -28.41 -15.91
CA GLY A 721 2.35 -27.38 -14.86
C GLY A 721 2.07 -27.91 -13.45
N GLU A 722 1.91 -29.22 -13.27
CA GLU A 722 1.72 -29.81 -11.93
C GLU A 722 3.08 -29.84 -11.21
N THR A 723 3.12 -29.34 -9.97
CA THR A 723 4.33 -29.39 -9.13
C THR A 723 4.66 -30.82 -8.77
N VAL A 724 5.84 -31.28 -9.18
CA VAL A 724 6.38 -32.61 -8.87
C VAL A 724 7.10 -32.59 -7.54
N THR A 725 7.93 -31.58 -7.29
CA THR A 725 8.62 -31.38 -6.02
C THR A 725 8.89 -29.90 -5.78
N SER A 726 8.91 -29.52 -4.51
CA SER A 726 9.24 -28.17 -4.07
C SER A 726 9.93 -28.22 -2.71
N GLY A 727 10.63 -27.16 -2.33
CA GLY A 727 11.28 -27.10 -1.02
C GLY A 727 12.05 -25.83 -0.75
N VAL A 728 12.57 -25.72 0.47
CA VAL A 728 13.40 -24.61 0.93
C VAL A 728 14.78 -25.14 1.29
N LYS A 729 15.84 -24.45 0.85
CA LYS A 729 17.22 -24.75 1.22
C LYS A 729 17.88 -23.49 1.75
N SER A 730 18.58 -23.60 2.87
CA SER A 730 19.45 -22.52 3.34
C SER A 730 20.61 -22.31 2.37
N ILE A 731 21.15 -21.09 2.37
CA ILE A 731 22.31 -20.70 1.58
C ILE A 731 23.52 -20.63 2.50
N SER A 732 24.66 -21.16 2.03
CA SER A 732 25.94 -21.05 2.71
C SER A 732 26.99 -20.51 1.76
N ASN A 733 27.64 -19.40 2.13
CA ASN A 733 28.63 -18.71 1.29
C ASN A 733 28.13 -18.40 -0.14
N GLY A 734 26.87 -17.98 -0.27
CA GLY A 734 26.25 -17.68 -1.57
C GLY A 734 25.91 -18.90 -2.42
N LEU A 735 26.02 -20.13 -1.91
CA LEU A 735 25.72 -21.35 -2.64
C LEU A 735 24.62 -22.17 -1.95
N SER A 736 23.75 -22.78 -2.75
CA SER A 736 22.80 -23.79 -2.31
C SER A 736 22.65 -24.89 -3.38
N GLU A 737 22.19 -26.07 -2.97
CA GLU A 737 22.05 -27.26 -3.83
C GLU A 737 20.66 -27.87 -3.70
N ILE A 738 19.99 -28.01 -4.84
CA ILE A 738 18.71 -28.70 -4.99
C ILE A 738 19.03 -30.11 -5.49
N GLY A 739 18.72 -31.12 -4.69
CA GLY A 739 18.91 -32.53 -5.04
C GLY A 739 17.56 -33.23 -5.16
N LEU A 740 17.35 -33.93 -6.27
CA LEU A 740 16.20 -34.82 -6.50
C LEU A 740 16.69 -36.26 -6.48
N THR A 741 16.02 -37.07 -5.67
CA THR A 741 16.22 -38.52 -5.64
C THR A 741 15.69 -39.18 -6.92
N GLU A 742 16.15 -40.40 -7.21
CA GLU A 742 15.62 -41.20 -8.33
C GLU A 742 14.09 -41.34 -8.27
N LYS A 743 13.51 -41.43 -7.06
CA LYS A 743 12.06 -41.53 -6.87
C LYS A 743 11.32 -40.26 -7.31
N GLU A 744 11.92 -39.09 -7.10
CA GLU A 744 11.35 -37.80 -7.49
C GLU A 744 11.54 -37.54 -8.98
N THR A 745 12.70 -37.91 -9.56
CA THR A 745 12.90 -37.82 -11.01
C THR A 745 11.97 -38.74 -11.79
N LEU A 746 11.56 -39.86 -11.21
CA LEU A 746 10.54 -40.77 -11.77
C LEU A 746 9.13 -40.16 -11.87
N GLN A 747 8.86 -39.06 -11.16
CA GLN A 747 7.57 -38.35 -11.21
C GLN A 747 7.54 -37.23 -12.26
N LEU A 748 8.68 -36.94 -12.90
CA LEU A 748 8.76 -35.99 -14.00
C LEU A 748 8.17 -36.58 -15.29
N ASP A 749 7.58 -35.74 -16.13
CA ASP A 749 7.08 -36.17 -17.44
C ASP A 749 8.24 -36.25 -18.44
N VAL A 750 8.25 -37.27 -19.30
CA VAL A 750 9.11 -37.28 -20.49
C VAL A 750 8.76 -36.07 -21.36
N GLY A 751 9.75 -35.20 -21.61
CA GLY A 751 9.54 -33.93 -22.30
C GLY A 751 9.98 -32.73 -21.47
N ALA A 752 9.37 -31.57 -21.73
CA ALA A 752 9.74 -30.32 -21.07
C ALA A 752 9.20 -30.27 -19.64
N ASN A 753 10.09 -29.98 -18.70
CA ASN A 753 9.80 -29.72 -17.29
C ASN A 753 10.39 -28.35 -16.94
N THR A 754 9.87 -27.71 -15.90
CA THR A 754 10.27 -26.35 -15.50
C THR A 754 10.86 -26.36 -14.11
N LEU A 755 11.96 -25.62 -13.92
CA LEU A 755 12.53 -25.28 -12.63
C LEU A 755 12.31 -23.78 -12.38
N LYS A 756 11.65 -23.45 -11.26
CA LYS A 756 11.58 -22.10 -10.70
C LYS A 756 12.36 -22.05 -9.39
N VAL A 757 13.16 -21.01 -9.19
CA VAL A 757 13.93 -20.75 -7.98
C VAL A 757 13.69 -19.31 -7.53
N PHE A 758 13.45 -19.14 -6.24
CA PHE A 758 13.31 -17.84 -5.57
C PHE A 758 14.41 -17.71 -4.52
N ALA A 759 15.28 -16.70 -4.63
CA ALA A 759 16.23 -16.37 -3.58
C ALA A 759 15.63 -15.33 -2.63
N SER A 760 15.73 -15.54 -1.33
CA SER A 760 15.13 -14.71 -0.28
C SER A 760 16.20 -14.22 0.70
N SER A 761 15.91 -13.12 1.39
CA SER A 761 16.76 -12.51 2.42
C SER A 761 15.94 -12.18 3.67
N GLU A 762 16.58 -12.18 4.84
CA GLU A 762 15.98 -11.66 6.07
C GLU A 762 15.98 -10.11 6.11
N GLU A 763 16.84 -9.46 5.32
CA GLU A 763 16.95 -7.99 5.24
C GLU A 763 15.92 -7.38 4.28
N ALA A 764 15.50 -8.13 3.25
CA ALA A 764 14.54 -7.68 2.25
C ALA A 764 13.69 -8.85 1.70
N LEU A 765 12.37 -8.71 1.77
CA LEU A 765 11.39 -9.70 1.32
C LEU A 765 10.87 -9.48 -0.10
N ARG A 766 11.77 -9.04 -0.98
CA ARG A 766 11.55 -9.12 -2.43
C ARG A 766 12.48 -10.22 -2.96
N PRO A 767 11.95 -11.42 -3.25
CA PRO A 767 12.79 -12.48 -3.76
C PRO A 767 13.26 -12.18 -5.18
N ASP A 768 14.47 -12.62 -5.52
CA ASP A 768 14.90 -12.70 -6.90
C ASP A 768 14.46 -14.03 -7.50
N VAL A 769 13.98 -14.00 -8.74
CA VAL A 769 13.29 -15.14 -9.37
C VAL A 769 14.06 -15.59 -10.60
N TYR A 770 14.31 -16.89 -10.67
CA TYR A 770 14.89 -17.55 -11.83
C TYR A 770 13.98 -18.66 -12.30
N GLU A 771 13.65 -18.67 -13.59
CA GLU A 771 12.86 -19.72 -14.23
C GLU A 771 13.58 -20.25 -15.47
N THR A 772 13.57 -21.57 -15.65
CA THR A 772 14.10 -22.22 -16.84
C THR A 772 13.42 -23.56 -17.08
N SER A 773 13.52 -24.08 -18.31
CA SER A 773 13.01 -25.39 -18.67
C SER A 773 14.14 -26.36 -19.01
N PHE A 774 13.96 -27.63 -18.66
CA PHE A 774 14.87 -28.73 -18.98
C PHE A 774 14.10 -29.92 -19.54
N LEU A 775 14.76 -30.74 -20.35
CA LEU A 775 14.16 -31.92 -20.97
C LEU A 775 14.42 -33.16 -20.12
N VAL A 776 13.38 -33.95 -19.86
CA VAL A 776 13.51 -35.25 -19.21
C VAL A 776 13.33 -36.36 -20.26
N VAL A 777 14.22 -37.34 -20.27
CA VAL A 777 14.23 -38.46 -21.23
C VAL A 777 14.31 -39.82 -20.51
N GLU A 778 13.75 -40.87 -21.12
CA GLU A 778 13.94 -42.24 -20.66
C GLU A 778 15.27 -42.82 -21.17
N GLY A 779 16.29 -42.84 -20.31
CA GLY A 779 17.61 -43.41 -20.60
C GLY A 779 18.58 -42.48 -21.34
N GLN A 780 19.86 -42.87 -21.41
CA GLN A 780 20.91 -42.10 -22.10
C GLN A 780 20.63 -42.02 -23.61
N THR A 781 19.95 -40.96 -24.02
CA THR A 781 19.99 -40.47 -25.39
C THR A 781 20.69 -39.12 -25.36
N GLU A 782 21.91 -39.07 -25.90
CA GLU A 782 22.43 -37.80 -26.40
C GLU A 782 21.35 -37.25 -27.34
N LEU A 783 21.01 -35.96 -27.21
CA LEU A 783 20.19 -35.28 -28.21
C LEU A 783 20.73 -35.68 -29.59
N PRO A 784 19.87 -36.00 -30.58
CA PRO A 784 20.36 -36.22 -31.92
C PRO A 784 21.23 -35.02 -32.26
N THR A 785 22.51 -35.26 -32.51
CA THR A 785 23.36 -34.30 -33.16
C THR A 785 22.70 -34.08 -34.50
N VAL A 786 21.84 -33.06 -34.57
CA VAL A 786 21.46 -32.49 -35.85
C VAL A 786 22.81 -32.21 -36.48
N PRO A 787 23.16 -32.85 -37.60
CA PRO A 787 24.29 -32.37 -38.36
C PRO A 787 23.90 -30.93 -38.62
N ILE A 788 24.62 -30.00 -37.99
CA ILE A 788 24.74 -28.69 -38.57
C ILE A 788 25.29 -29.04 -39.95
N SER A 789 24.41 -29.07 -40.96
CA SER A 789 24.87 -28.72 -42.28
C SER A 789 25.53 -27.38 -42.03
N GLU A 790 26.85 -27.38 -42.09
CA GLU A 790 27.58 -26.21 -42.52
C GLU A 790 26.88 -25.78 -43.82
N VAL A 791 25.82 -25.00 -43.68
CA VAL A 791 25.73 -23.81 -44.48
C VAL A 791 27.02 -23.11 -44.09
N GLU A 792 28.04 -23.29 -44.92
CA GLU A 792 29.05 -22.27 -45.14
C GLU A 792 28.27 -20.97 -45.42
N SER A 793 27.84 -20.30 -44.34
CA SER A 793 27.99 -18.88 -44.30
C SER A 793 29.49 -18.68 -44.21
N SER A 794 30.12 -18.71 -45.38
CA SER A 794 31.30 -17.90 -45.64
C SER A 794 30.88 -16.45 -45.43
N SER A 795 30.71 -16.05 -44.16
CA SER A 795 31.16 -14.74 -43.78
C SER A 795 32.67 -14.83 -43.82
N GLU A 796 33.23 -14.60 -45.00
CA GLU A 796 34.52 -13.94 -45.04
C GLU A 796 34.34 -12.71 -44.16
N GLY A 797 34.79 -12.82 -42.90
CA GLY A 797 35.16 -11.69 -42.09
C GLY A 797 36.30 -11.01 -42.82
N THR A 798 35.95 -10.27 -43.86
CA THR A 798 36.82 -9.23 -44.40
C THR A 798 36.94 -8.24 -43.26
N SER A 799 38.07 -8.35 -42.56
CA SER A 799 38.57 -7.33 -41.66
C SER A 799 38.59 -6.01 -42.45
N TYR A 800 37.51 -5.25 -42.36
CA TYR A 800 37.43 -3.91 -42.94
C TYR A 800 38.40 -2.98 -42.22
N THR A 801 39.08 -3.41 -41.17
CA THR A 801 40.15 -2.67 -40.49
C THR A 801 41.20 -2.15 -41.48
N GLY A 802 41.57 -2.94 -42.49
CA GLY A 802 42.51 -2.49 -43.53
C GLY A 802 41.92 -1.44 -44.49
N ILE A 803 40.64 -1.58 -44.88
CA ILE A 803 39.94 -0.67 -45.78
C ILE A 803 39.56 0.63 -45.06
N VAL A 804 39.14 0.54 -43.80
CA VAL A 804 38.83 1.67 -42.91
C VAL A 804 40.11 2.45 -42.60
N LEU A 805 41.24 1.80 -42.33
CA LEU A 805 42.53 2.47 -42.19
C LEU A 805 43.01 3.13 -43.49
N ALA A 806 42.73 2.53 -44.66
CA ALA A 806 43.03 3.12 -45.96
C ALA A 806 42.13 4.33 -46.28
N ILE A 807 40.84 4.28 -45.92
CA ILE A 807 39.90 5.41 -46.07
C ILE A 807 40.28 6.55 -45.12
N ILE A 808 40.58 6.26 -43.85
CA ILE A 808 41.08 7.26 -42.88
C ILE A 808 42.41 7.85 -43.37
N GLY A 809 43.33 7.03 -43.89
CA GLY A 809 44.57 7.49 -44.51
C GLY A 809 44.33 8.39 -45.72
N ALA A 810 43.40 8.04 -46.61
CA ALA A 810 43.04 8.85 -47.78
C ALA A 810 42.37 10.17 -47.40
N ILE A 811 41.54 10.19 -46.35
CA ILE A 811 40.93 11.41 -45.79
C ILE A 811 42.02 12.31 -45.19
N ILE A 812 42.96 11.76 -44.42
CA ILE A 812 44.08 12.52 -43.85
C ILE A 812 44.97 13.10 -44.96
N VAL A 813 45.31 12.30 -45.98
CA VAL A 813 46.07 12.78 -47.15
C VAL A 813 45.28 13.85 -47.92
N GLY A 814 43.97 13.67 -48.08
CA GLY A 814 43.07 14.65 -48.69
C GLY A 814 43.04 15.98 -47.93
N ILE A 815 42.97 15.93 -46.60
CA ILE A 815 43.02 17.10 -45.71
C ILE A 815 44.40 17.76 -45.79
N ILE A 816 45.49 17.00 -45.80
CA ILE A 816 46.86 17.54 -45.93
C ILE A 816 47.06 18.21 -47.31
N VAL A 817 46.56 17.61 -48.39
CA VAL A 817 46.63 18.17 -49.74
C VAL A 817 45.73 19.41 -49.86
N TYR A 818 44.55 19.41 -49.25
CA TYR A 818 43.65 20.57 -49.19
C TYR A 818 44.29 21.72 -48.40
N ILE A 819 44.88 21.47 -47.24
CA ILE A 819 45.59 22.47 -46.42
C ILE A 819 46.82 23.00 -47.18
N ARG A 820 47.59 22.15 -47.87
CA ARG A 820 48.72 22.57 -48.73
C ARG A 820 48.27 23.41 -49.93
N ARG A 821 47.16 23.05 -50.60
CA ARG A 821 46.58 23.84 -51.70
C ARG A 821 46.01 25.18 -51.20
N LYS A 822 45.43 25.22 -50.00
CA LYS A 822 44.91 26.44 -49.37
C LYS A 822 46.04 27.37 -48.90
N ARG A 823 47.18 26.84 -48.44
CA ARG A 823 48.39 27.63 -48.13
C ARG A 823 49.09 28.18 -49.39
N LYS A 824 49.07 27.47 -50.52
CA LYS A 824 49.56 27.99 -51.82
C LYS A 824 48.65 29.03 -52.48
N ARG A 825 47.40 29.17 -52.03
CA ARG A 825 46.45 30.21 -52.48
C ARG A 825 46.41 31.45 -51.57
N LYS A 826 47.22 31.46 -50.51
CA LYS A 826 47.43 32.58 -49.58
C LYS A 826 48.90 33.02 -49.51
N SER A 827 49.68 32.77 -50.57
CA SER A 827 50.88 33.56 -50.89
C SER A 827 50.52 34.61 -51.91
#